data_AF-A0A932UE34-F1
#
_entry.id   AF-A0A932UE34-F1
#
_cell.length_a   1.000
_cell.length_b   1.000
_cell.length_c   1.000
_cell.angle_alpha   90.00
_cell.angle_beta   90.00
_cell.angle_gamma   90.00
#
_symmetry.space_group_name_H-M   'P 1'
#
loop_
_entity.id
_entity.type
_entity.pdbx_description
1 polymer ?
#
loop_
_entity_poly.entity_id
_entity_poly.type
_entity_poly.pdbx_seq_one_letter_code
_entity_poly.pdbx_strand_id
1 'polypeptide(L)'
;MSFDRPTRNALARLVGQAREHLRVDVMDQLRRLGFQADGAVLDLDQIAGLAEADYAAGVELRALLDHFVAAESGPDAVRRQSAYDRLVREIGFTTFNRLVALRMAEERGLIVQSIGRGLASDGFQIYERVANGALGNRAATYRAYLECLYDELAVDLPSLFDRGSPESRVFPGESALEDLLALLNTESFAHLWKEDEAIGWVYQYYSDPDERKKLRDASQAPRSSRELAVRNQFFTPRYVVEFLTDNTLGRTWYEMRHGQTRLAADCRYLVRRYDEVFLAPLEDAADEPASSGSGPGEGDPDAAFIAGRADTIPPFALPQSELEPGRPPEGDTPGQFPYTVYDEPALRLIRFAHFVRPFAWMDDPRAEGWQQLLRDLATGGPEDPAEAKTQDLWDLLLAFARLDRFSDGEVAEHALALTRVANEIRRRLLTARRTDASQEELLRAPVLIPHRAEKDPRDLKILDPACGSGHFLLYAFDLLETIYEEAYDDPDLGPKLQQEFADLDALRRAAPALILKDNLHGIDIDPRAVQIAGLALWLRAQHSYQRLGLKPTERPPIRKGNLVTAEPMPGERDLLEQYLATVDERLRSLVVAIWEEMRLAGEAGSLLKIEEIISRELEKARRKAGVEVPPVQTTYLGQREAAVQTKMTLTDEKGRLFWSDAENKLLRALDEYIAHASGGKGTRRRLFAGDARQGLDFIDVSRSHFDVVLMNPPFGGGSLRTREYIESRFQSSRQDLFACFVDRAVRDLVQNGQIGVISTEAGFFRRTLEPWRRDVLLAMSTMSTMVHLGGHVLDGATVRTASYTLAVPRQEGRSTFLRVLGRDAHEIRLAKTLGYLQSGMNTENAFTVAQSEFKKLPHTTFGYWCSPQIRDAFAAMPSLEGTHATVRVGLQTSDDFRFLRLRWEVCPSTIGPGLFWLSFAKGGDYSPFHDDVHLVLNWRSAGAELLASEMAVPRNRQFFGKAGITYPRRTNKRFAPRVMPAGCAFGDKGPAIVEINGSALALLTILNSRVARLPAEPWSRRGRG
;
A
#
# COMPACT_ATOMS: atom_id res chain seq x y z
N MET A 1 17.31 -10.80 -10.92
CA MET A 1 16.83 -11.73 -9.86
C MET A 1 17.23 -11.11 -8.53
N SER A 2 16.43 -11.26 -7.48
CA SER A 2 16.85 -10.77 -6.15
C SER A 2 18.12 -11.49 -5.67
N PHE A 3 18.94 -10.82 -4.87
CA PHE A 3 20.16 -11.41 -4.35
C PHE A 3 19.90 -12.69 -3.54
N ASP A 4 20.73 -13.70 -3.75
CA ASP A 4 20.67 -14.91 -2.96
C ASP A 4 21.03 -14.64 -1.49
N ARG A 5 20.64 -15.56 -0.61
CA ARG A 5 20.87 -15.40 0.84
C ARG A 5 22.36 -15.29 1.21
N PRO A 6 23.30 -16.08 0.62
CA PRO A 6 24.73 -15.92 0.85
C PRO A 6 25.26 -14.52 0.55
N THR A 7 24.90 -13.97 -0.62
CA THR A 7 25.30 -12.63 -1.08
C THR A 7 24.81 -11.56 -0.12
N ARG A 8 23.54 -11.64 0.26
CA ARG A 8 22.93 -10.70 1.22
C ARG A 8 23.60 -10.74 2.59
N ASN A 9 23.94 -11.92 3.09
CA ASN A 9 24.67 -12.05 4.35
C ASN A 9 26.09 -11.46 4.26
N ALA A 10 26.75 -11.58 3.11
CA ALA A 10 28.07 -10.98 2.88
C ALA A 10 27.99 -9.45 2.82
N LEU A 11 27.01 -8.91 2.10
CA LEU A 11 26.75 -7.47 2.05
C LEU A 11 26.43 -6.91 3.45
N ALA A 12 25.60 -7.60 4.24
CA ALA A 12 25.28 -7.18 5.61
C ALA A 12 26.53 -7.10 6.50
N ARG A 13 27.50 -8.02 6.34
CA ARG A 13 28.78 -7.96 7.07
C ARG A 13 29.64 -6.78 6.63
N LEU A 14 29.75 -6.54 5.32
CA LEU A 14 30.47 -5.37 4.79
C LEU A 14 29.91 -4.07 5.37
N VAL A 15 28.59 -3.90 5.33
CA VAL A 15 27.93 -2.69 5.82
C VAL A 15 28.13 -2.53 7.33
N GLY A 16 28.05 -3.63 8.09
CA GLY A 16 28.34 -3.61 9.52
C GLY A 16 29.77 -3.20 9.86
N GLN A 17 30.75 -3.69 9.11
CA GLN A 17 32.16 -3.31 9.27
C GLN A 17 32.39 -1.84 8.91
N ALA A 18 31.92 -1.41 7.74
CA ALA A 18 32.05 -0.03 7.28
C ALA A 18 31.45 0.98 8.26
N ARG A 19 30.26 0.66 8.80
CA ARG A 19 29.60 1.46 9.85
C ARG A 19 30.47 1.60 11.09
N GLU A 20 31.11 0.51 11.54
CA GLU A 20 31.95 0.54 12.74
C GLU A 20 33.24 1.33 12.53
N HIS A 21 33.91 1.17 11.37
CA HIS A 21 35.08 1.98 11.01
C HIS A 21 34.75 3.48 11.03
N LEU A 22 33.64 3.86 10.39
CA LEU A 22 33.18 5.25 10.37
C LEU A 22 32.77 5.75 11.76
N ARG A 23 32.09 4.92 12.56
CA ARG A 23 31.67 5.30 13.92
C ARG A 23 32.89 5.66 14.77
N VAL A 24 33.94 4.82 14.75
CA VAL A 24 35.17 5.05 15.51
C VAL A 24 35.88 6.31 15.02
N ASP A 25 36.09 6.42 13.71
CA ASP A 25 36.79 7.56 13.11
C ASP A 25 36.07 8.90 13.39
N VAL A 26 34.75 8.97 13.16
CA VAL A 26 33.96 10.17 13.43
C VAL A 26 34.01 10.55 14.90
N MET A 27 33.91 9.59 15.83
CA MET A 27 34.01 9.89 17.26
C MET A 27 35.37 10.45 17.64
N ASP A 28 36.45 9.93 17.07
CA ASP A 28 37.80 10.44 17.36
C ASP A 28 38.01 11.83 16.77
N GLN A 29 37.48 12.12 15.58
CA GLN A 29 37.50 13.45 14.99
C GLN A 29 36.68 14.45 15.81
N LEU A 30 35.45 14.09 16.21
CA LEU A 30 34.61 14.91 17.07
C LEU A 30 35.26 15.17 18.43
N ARG A 31 35.97 14.19 19.00
CA ARG A 31 36.73 14.37 20.25
C ARG A 31 37.83 15.41 20.10
N ARG A 32 38.58 15.41 18.99
CA ARG A 32 39.60 16.45 18.71
C ARG A 32 38.98 17.83 18.60
N LEU A 33 37.78 17.90 18.03
CA LEU A 33 36.99 19.12 18.00
C LEU A 33 36.35 19.45 19.35
N GLY A 34 36.55 18.70 20.43
CA GLY A 34 36.03 19.02 21.77
C GLY A 34 34.63 18.52 22.12
N PHE A 35 34.06 17.61 21.32
CA PHE A 35 32.82 16.92 21.69
C PHE A 35 33.10 15.70 22.57
N GLN A 36 32.25 15.46 23.57
CA GLN A 36 32.29 14.29 24.43
C GLN A 36 31.12 13.34 24.16
N ALA A 37 31.30 12.06 24.51
CA ALA A 37 30.32 11.00 24.21
C ALA A 37 29.02 11.09 25.01
N ASP A 38 29.00 11.87 26.09
CA ASP A 38 27.78 12.21 26.85
C ASP A 38 27.04 13.42 26.26
N GLY A 39 27.55 13.99 25.16
CA GLY A 39 27.00 15.18 24.50
C GLY A 39 27.46 16.50 25.12
N ALA A 40 28.39 16.49 26.08
CA ALA A 40 29.06 17.70 26.53
C ALA A 40 30.01 18.23 25.44
N VAL A 41 30.18 19.55 25.39
CA VAL A 41 31.04 20.21 24.39
C VAL A 41 31.97 21.20 25.10
N LEU A 42 33.26 21.07 24.85
CA LEU A 42 34.27 22.03 25.29
C LEU A 42 34.21 23.30 24.44
N ASP A 43 34.47 24.42 25.09
CA ASP A 43 34.58 25.71 24.41
C ASP A 43 35.73 25.67 23.40
N LEU A 44 35.49 26.14 22.18
CA LEU A 44 36.47 26.06 21.09
C LEU A 44 37.73 26.87 21.42
N ASP A 45 37.58 27.99 22.12
CA ASP A 45 38.69 28.84 22.53
C ASP A 45 39.60 28.19 23.58
N GLN A 46 39.12 27.12 24.24
CA GLN A 46 39.90 26.32 25.20
C GLN A 46 40.73 25.22 24.53
N ILE A 47 40.55 24.99 23.23
CA ILE A 47 41.24 23.94 22.47
C ILE A 47 42.45 24.56 21.77
N ALA A 48 43.64 24.35 22.33
CA ALA A 48 44.88 24.91 21.79
C ALA A 48 45.27 24.25 20.46
N GLY A 49 45.64 25.07 19.47
CA GLY A 49 46.26 24.60 18.21
C GLY A 49 45.31 24.12 17.12
N LEU A 50 44.01 24.46 17.19
CA LEU A 50 43.08 24.19 16.09
C LEU A 50 43.44 24.97 14.82
N ALA A 51 43.42 24.31 13.67
CA ALA A 51 43.49 24.98 12.38
C ALA A 51 42.21 25.80 12.12
N GLU A 52 42.29 26.83 11.28
CA GLU A 52 41.13 27.69 10.95
C GLU A 52 39.95 26.87 10.39
N ALA A 53 40.24 25.88 9.54
CA ALA A 53 39.23 24.96 9.00
C ALA A 53 38.55 24.11 10.10
N ASP A 54 39.32 23.63 11.08
CA ASP A 54 38.80 22.85 12.20
C ASP A 54 37.97 23.72 13.16
N TYR A 55 38.36 24.97 13.36
CA TYR A 55 37.58 25.94 14.13
C TYR A 55 36.23 26.19 13.46
N ALA A 56 36.22 26.44 12.14
CA ALA A 56 35.00 26.65 11.37
C ALA A 56 34.09 25.40 11.37
N ALA A 57 34.67 24.21 11.17
CA ALA A 57 33.95 22.93 11.28
C ALA A 57 33.36 22.74 12.68
N GLY A 58 34.14 23.05 13.71
CA GLY A 58 33.72 23.07 15.11
C GLY A 58 32.45 23.90 15.29
N VAL A 59 32.47 25.17 14.90
CA VAL A 59 31.32 26.08 15.01
C VAL A 59 30.06 25.51 14.36
N GLU A 60 30.17 24.97 13.14
CA GLU A 60 29.00 24.43 12.43
C GLU A 60 28.46 23.14 13.06
N LEU A 61 29.33 22.24 13.51
CA LEU A 61 28.92 21.00 14.16
C LEU A 61 28.26 21.25 15.52
N ARG A 62 28.65 22.31 16.26
CA ARG A 62 27.93 22.72 17.48
C ARG A 62 26.53 23.21 17.15
N ALA A 63 26.39 24.02 16.11
CA ALA A 63 25.09 24.49 15.66
C ALA A 63 24.17 23.32 15.27
N LEU A 64 24.71 22.30 14.61
CA LEU A 64 23.98 21.07 14.28
C LEU A 64 23.61 20.26 15.53
N LEU A 65 24.53 20.10 16.49
CA LEU A 65 24.23 19.42 17.75
C LEU A 65 23.12 20.12 18.53
N ASP A 66 23.20 21.45 18.69
CA ASP A 66 22.18 22.25 19.37
C ASP A 66 20.82 22.14 18.69
N HIS A 67 20.81 22.11 17.35
CA HIS A 67 19.62 21.88 16.55
C HIS A 67 18.99 20.50 16.85
N PHE A 68 19.78 19.42 16.88
CA PHE A 68 19.28 18.10 17.28
C PHE A 68 18.78 18.07 18.72
N VAL A 69 19.45 18.75 19.65
CA VAL A 69 19.00 18.85 21.05
C VAL A 69 17.64 19.55 21.17
N ALA A 70 17.36 20.53 20.31
CA ALA A 70 16.09 21.25 20.29
C ALA A 70 14.91 20.36 19.83
N ALA A 71 15.16 19.39 18.96
CA ALA A 71 14.15 18.42 18.49
C ALA A 71 13.88 17.28 19.50
N GLU A 72 14.81 17.01 20.40
CA GLU A 72 14.72 15.92 21.37
C GLU A 72 13.90 16.28 22.61
N SER A 73 13.33 15.26 23.28
CA SER A 73 12.53 15.45 24.49
C SER A 73 13.05 14.64 25.67
N GLY A 74 12.99 15.23 26.87
CA GLY A 74 13.48 14.60 28.10
C GLY A 74 14.51 15.49 28.83
N PRO A 75 15.14 14.96 29.90
CA PRO A 75 16.18 15.67 30.63
C PRO A 75 17.35 16.09 29.73
N ASP A 76 17.99 17.22 30.02
CA ASP A 76 19.02 17.81 29.15
C ASP A 76 20.17 16.84 28.80
N ALA A 77 20.69 16.13 29.80
CA ALA A 77 21.76 15.15 29.62
C ALA A 77 21.37 14.04 28.63
N VAL A 78 20.12 13.54 28.69
CA VAL A 78 19.63 12.50 27.78
C VAL A 78 19.46 13.04 26.36
N ARG A 79 18.95 14.27 26.22
CA ARG A 79 18.80 14.93 24.91
C ARG A 79 20.16 15.15 24.25
N ARG A 80 21.15 15.65 24.99
CA ARG A 80 22.51 15.88 24.49
C ARG A 80 23.21 14.60 24.07
N GLN A 81 23.09 13.53 24.86
CA GLN A 81 23.63 12.23 24.50
C GLN A 81 22.94 11.66 23.23
N SER A 82 21.61 11.72 23.15
CA SER A 82 20.86 11.29 21.95
C SER A 82 21.28 12.08 20.70
N ALA A 83 21.43 13.40 20.84
CA ALA A 83 21.86 14.29 19.76
C ALA A 83 23.29 13.98 19.29
N TYR A 84 24.22 13.69 20.22
CA TYR A 84 25.57 13.26 19.88
C TYR A 84 25.59 11.93 19.12
N ASP A 85 24.82 10.94 19.59
CA ASP A 85 24.70 9.64 18.92
C ASP A 85 24.07 9.79 17.52
N ARG A 86 23.13 10.72 17.36
CA ARG A 86 22.54 11.09 16.06
C ARG A 86 23.58 11.70 15.14
N LEU A 87 24.36 12.67 15.62
CA LEU A 87 25.42 13.34 14.88
C LEU A 87 26.45 12.34 14.31
N VAL A 88 27.00 11.46 15.16
CA VAL A 88 27.97 10.42 14.74
C VAL A 88 27.38 9.54 13.64
N ARG A 89 26.13 9.14 13.81
CA ARG A 89 25.43 8.22 12.89
C ARG A 89 25.13 8.87 11.55
N GLU A 90 24.70 10.13 11.52
CA GLU A 90 24.36 10.84 10.29
C GLU A 90 25.59 11.18 9.45
N ILE A 91 26.69 11.61 10.09
CA ILE A 91 27.98 11.82 9.42
C ILE A 91 28.46 10.50 8.79
N GLY A 92 28.48 9.41 9.56
CA GLY A 92 28.88 8.09 9.07
C GLY A 92 27.96 7.59 7.94
N PHE A 93 26.64 7.76 8.09
CA PHE A 93 25.67 7.31 7.10
C PHE A 93 25.86 8.03 5.76
N THR A 94 25.92 9.37 5.80
CA THR A 94 26.08 10.20 4.61
C THR A 94 27.38 9.87 3.89
N THR A 95 28.48 9.77 4.65
CA THR A 95 29.80 9.42 4.12
C THR A 95 29.79 8.06 3.43
N PHE A 96 29.25 7.02 4.09
CA PHE A 96 29.22 5.69 3.52
C PHE A 96 28.40 5.64 2.23
N ASN A 97 27.21 6.26 2.23
CA ASN A 97 26.36 6.25 1.05
C ASN A 97 26.92 7.07 -0.11
N ARG A 98 27.69 8.14 0.13
CA ARG A 98 28.45 8.84 -0.92
C ARG A 98 29.44 7.89 -1.61
N LEU A 99 30.20 7.12 -0.83
CA LEU A 99 31.17 6.17 -1.38
C LEU A 99 30.48 5.02 -2.12
N VAL A 100 29.38 4.48 -1.59
CA VAL A 100 28.58 3.46 -2.28
C VAL A 100 27.99 4.01 -3.58
N ALA A 101 27.45 5.24 -3.57
CA ALA A 101 26.92 5.90 -4.75
C ALA A 101 28.00 6.08 -5.83
N LEU A 102 29.18 6.55 -5.46
CA LEU A 102 30.33 6.63 -6.37
C LEU A 102 30.72 5.25 -6.91
N ARG A 103 30.72 4.21 -6.08
CA ARG A 103 31.09 2.84 -6.50
C ARG A 103 30.10 2.31 -7.52
N MET A 104 28.81 2.52 -7.28
CA MET A 104 27.74 2.14 -8.20
C MET A 104 27.80 2.94 -9.50
N ALA A 105 27.99 4.26 -9.42
CA ALA A 105 28.12 5.12 -10.60
C ALA A 105 29.33 4.72 -11.45
N GLU A 106 30.47 4.39 -10.83
CA GLU A 106 31.66 3.90 -11.51
C GLU A 106 31.41 2.57 -12.22
N GLU A 107 30.85 1.57 -11.52
CA GLU A 107 30.62 0.23 -12.08
C GLU A 107 29.59 0.23 -13.21
N ARG A 108 28.72 1.24 -13.24
CA ARG A 108 27.72 1.50 -14.30
C ARG A 108 28.24 2.41 -15.40
N GLY A 109 29.49 2.86 -15.35
CA GLY A 109 30.10 3.74 -16.35
C GLY A 109 29.46 5.14 -16.42
N LEU A 110 28.91 5.63 -15.31
CA LEU A 110 28.38 6.99 -15.19
C LEU A 110 29.48 8.01 -14.88
N ILE A 111 30.49 7.58 -14.14
CA ILE A 111 31.70 8.36 -13.86
C ILE A 111 32.93 7.58 -14.26
N VAL A 112 34.04 8.28 -14.48
CA VAL A 112 35.36 7.65 -14.67
C VAL A 112 35.73 6.90 -13.38
N GLN A 113 36.49 5.81 -13.51
CA GLN A 113 37.00 5.08 -12.34
C GLN A 113 37.69 6.01 -11.36
N SER A 114 37.10 6.13 -10.18
CA SER A 114 37.42 7.14 -9.18
C SER A 114 37.79 6.52 -7.85
N ILE A 115 37.11 5.44 -7.45
CA ILE A 115 37.33 4.78 -6.17
C ILE A 115 37.64 3.29 -6.28
N GLY A 116 37.34 2.64 -7.42
CA GLY A 116 37.51 1.20 -7.62
C GLY A 116 38.93 0.66 -7.48
N ARG A 117 39.95 1.51 -7.60
CA ARG A 117 41.37 1.18 -7.32
C ARG A 117 42.00 2.12 -6.29
N GLY A 118 41.18 2.78 -5.47
CA GLY A 118 41.63 3.79 -4.51
C GLY A 118 42.51 4.85 -5.17
N LEU A 119 43.70 5.11 -4.61
CA LEU A 119 44.67 6.07 -5.13
C LEU A 119 45.30 5.66 -6.50
N ALA A 120 45.01 4.46 -7.00
CA ALA A 120 45.42 4.02 -8.34
C ALA A 120 44.29 4.10 -9.38
N SER A 121 43.15 4.72 -9.03
CA SER A 121 42.02 4.92 -9.93
C SER A 121 42.37 5.90 -11.06
N ASP A 122 41.92 5.61 -12.29
CA ASP A 122 42.30 6.37 -13.48
C ASP A 122 41.92 7.86 -13.40
N GLY A 123 40.71 8.14 -12.91
CA GLY A 123 40.21 9.50 -12.75
C GLY A 123 41.06 10.31 -11.78
N PHE A 124 41.45 9.71 -10.65
CA PHE A 124 42.38 10.37 -9.72
C PHE A 124 43.77 10.55 -10.32
N GLN A 125 44.31 9.57 -11.06
CA GLN A 125 45.62 9.73 -11.71
C GLN A 125 45.65 10.84 -12.76
N ILE A 126 44.52 11.12 -13.42
CA ILE A 126 44.38 12.26 -14.32
C ILE A 126 44.39 13.56 -13.50
N TYR A 127 43.58 13.64 -12.45
CA TYR A 127 43.51 14.81 -11.58
C TYR A 127 44.85 15.11 -10.90
N GLU A 128 45.53 14.09 -10.37
CA GLU A 128 46.84 14.19 -9.71
C GLU A 128 47.90 14.79 -10.62
N ARG A 129 47.93 14.39 -11.90
CA ARG A 129 48.85 14.96 -12.91
C ARG A 129 48.57 16.44 -13.17
N VAL A 130 47.31 16.86 -13.14
CA VAL A 130 46.91 18.26 -13.32
C VAL A 130 47.22 19.09 -12.08
N ALA A 131 46.93 18.56 -10.89
CA ALA A 131 47.22 19.23 -9.62
C ALA A 131 48.73 19.40 -9.38
N ASN A 132 49.57 18.50 -9.91
CA ASN A 132 51.03 18.60 -9.91
C ASN A 132 51.64 18.94 -8.53
N GLY A 133 51.10 18.33 -7.47
CA GLY A 133 51.56 18.54 -6.08
C GLY A 133 51.10 19.84 -5.41
N ALA A 134 50.27 20.66 -6.06
CA ALA A 134 49.81 21.94 -5.50
C ALA A 134 48.91 21.80 -4.26
N LEU A 135 48.30 20.63 -4.05
CA LEU A 135 47.31 20.38 -2.99
C LEU A 135 47.89 19.60 -1.79
N GLY A 136 49.21 19.56 -1.67
CA GLY A 136 49.90 18.89 -0.57
C GLY A 136 50.19 17.42 -0.87
N ASN A 137 49.98 16.55 0.13
CA ASN A 137 50.27 15.12 -0.04
C ASN A 137 49.22 14.42 -0.92
N ARG A 138 49.51 13.17 -1.30
CA ARG A 138 48.66 12.40 -2.20
C ARG A 138 47.25 12.14 -1.64
N ALA A 139 47.14 11.90 -0.33
CA ALA A 139 45.86 11.71 0.35
C ALA A 139 45.01 12.99 0.35
N ALA A 140 45.61 14.15 0.62
CA ALA A 140 44.95 15.45 0.54
C ALA A 140 44.50 15.78 -0.88
N THR A 141 45.34 15.47 -1.88
CA THR A 141 44.98 15.59 -3.30
C THR A 141 43.81 14.68 -3.66
N TYR A 142 43.78 13.45 -3.15
CA TYR A 142 42.68 12.51 -3.38
C TYR A 142 41.37 12.94 -2.73
N ARG A 143 41.44 13.50 -1.51
CA ARG A 143 40.29 14.13 -0.86
C ARG A 143 39.73 15.26 -1.72
N ALA A 144 40.57 16.18 -2.18
CA ALA A 144 40.14 17.28 -3.03
C ALA A 144 39.49 16.79 -4.35
N TYR A 145 40.03 15.72 -4.94
CA TYR A 145 39.43 15.05 -6.11
C TYR A 145 38.01 14.53 -5.81
N LEU A 146 37.83 13.80 -4.70
CA LEU A 146 36.51 13.30 -4.31
C LEU A 146 35.53 14.43 -3.98
N GLU A 147 36.00 15.49 -3.32
CA GLU A 147 35.19 16.68 -3.06
C GLU A 147 34.75 17.33 -4.38
N CYS A 148 35.61 17.45 -5.40
CA CYS A 148 35.21 17.94 -6.73
C CYS A 148 34.13 17.06 -7.39
N LEU A 149 34.24 15.73 -7.27
CA LEU A 149 33.18 14.82 -7.76
C LEU A 149 31.87 15.01 -7.00
N TYR A 150 31.93 15.30 -5.69
CA TYR A 150 30.74 15.60 -4.91
C TYR A 150 30.06 16.88 -5.42
N ASP A 151 30.80 17.94 -5.76
CA ASP A 151 30.18 19.15 -6.35
C ASP A 151 29.46 18.86 -7.66
N GLU A 152 30.07 18.04 -8.52
CA GLU A 152 29.49 17.68 -9.81
C GLU A 152 28.17 16.91 -9.61
N LEU A 153 28.16 15.93 -8.72
CA LEU A 153 26.96 15.12 -8.42
C LEU A 153 25.93 15.88 -7.59
N ALA A 154 26.32 16.88 -6.80
CA ALA A 154 25.41 17.71 -6.01
C ALA A 154 24.46 18.56 -6.88
N VAL A 155 24.77 18.75 -8.16
CA VAL A 155 23.88 19.43 -9.12
C VAL A 155 22.55 18.68 -9.27
N ASP A 156 22.60 17.35 -9.34
CA ASP A 156 21.42 16.50 -9.48
C ASP A 156 20.97 15.89 -8.13
N LEU A 157 21.91 15.63 -7.22
CA LEU A 157 21.69 14.95 -5.94
C LEU A 157 22.20 15.77 -4.75
N PRO A 158 21.71 17.01 -4.55
CA PRO A 158 22.20 17.89 -3.48
C PRO A 158 22.01 17.28 -2.09
N SER A 159 20.90 16.56 -1.87
CA SER A 159 20.59 15.95 -0.58
C SER A 159 21.62 14.93 -0.09
N LEU A 160 22.40 14.34 -1.01
CA LEU A 160 23.45 13.38 -0.67
C LEU A 160 24.84 14.00 -0.82
N PHE A 161 25.11 14.80 -1.86
CA PHE A 161 26.47 15.23 -2.21
C PHE A 161 26.81 16.68 -1.85
N ASP A 162 25.86 17.49 -1.35
CA ASP A 162 26.15 18.86 -0.94
C ASP A 162 27.19 18.90 0.18
N ARG A 163 28.35 19.49 -0.11
CA ARG A 163 29.44 19.67 0.85
C ARG A 163 29.21 20.84 1.81
N GLY A 164 28.23 21.69 1.52
CA GLY A 164 27.82 22.81 2.37
C GLY A 164 27.01 22.36 3.60
N SER A 165 26.57 21.10 3.62
CA SER A 165 25.86 20.53 4.76
C SER A 165 26.78 20.42 5.99
N PRO A 166 26.31 20.70 7.22
CA PRO A 166 27.17 20.62 8.41
C PRO A 166 27.74 19.23 8.68
N GLU A 167 27.05 18.16 8.27
CA GLU A 167 27.52 16.77 8.38
C GLU A 167 28.73 16.50 7.48
N SER A 168 28.88 17.28 6.40
CA SER A 168 29.98 17.16 5.44
C SER A 168 31.29 17.79 5.93
N ARG A 169 31.26 18.48 7.08
CA ARG A 169 32.46 19.09 7.68
C ARG A 169 33.45 18.07 8.23
N VAL A 170 32.98 16.86 8.52
CA VAL A 170 33.82 15.73 8.91
C VAL A 170 33.99 14.81 7.71
N PHE A 171 35.21 14.72 7.22
CA PHE A 171 35.60 13.80 6.15
C PHE A 171 36.38 12.63 6.77
N PRO A 172 36.25 11.38 6.27
CA PRO A 172 37.01 10.25 6.79
C PRO A 172 38.50 10.51 6.93
N GLY A 173 39.07 10.08 8.07
CA GLY A 173 40.52 10.00 8.20
C GLY A 173 41.13 9.06 7.15
N GLU A 174 42.41 9.24 6.83
CA GLU A 174 43.11 8.49 5.78
C GLU A 174 42.97 6.97 5.96
N SER A 175 43.27 6.46 7.16
CA SER A 175 43.12 5.03 7.48
C SER A 175 41.68 4.53 7.35
N ALA A 176 40.70 5.32 7.79
CA ALA A 176 39.30 4.94 7.69
C ALA A 176 38.83 4.90 6.23
N LEU A 177 39.27 5.86 5.40
CA LEU A 177 38.99 5.87 3.97
C LEU A 177 39.60 4.67 3.26
N GLU A 178 40.85 4.33 3.57
CA GLU A 178 41.51 3.14 3.01
C GLU A 178 40.78 1.84 3.35
N ASP A 179 40.38 1.67 4.62
CA ASP A 179 39.60 0.51 5.07
C ASP A 179 38.25 0.43 4.32
N LEU A 180 37.55 1.55 4.18
CA LEU A 180 36.27 1.62 3.47
C LEU A 180 36.42 1.27 1.99
N LEU A 181 37.46 1.78 1.33
CA LEU A 181 37.74 1.48 -0.07
C LEU A 181 38.10 0.00 -0.26
N ALA A 182 38.89 -0.57 0.65
CA ALA A 182 39.21 -2.00 0.63
C ALA A 182 37.95 -2.87 0.74
N LEU A 183 37.01 -2.50 1.63
CA LEU A 183 35.72 -3.18 1.76
C LEU A 183 34.89 -3.09 0.47
N LEU A 184 34.68 -1.88 -0.06
CA LEU A 184 33.85 -1.64 -1.25
C LEU A 184 34.42 -2.28 -2.53
N ASN A 185 35.75 -2.40 -2.61
CA ASN A 185 36.46 -2.94 -3.76
C ASN A 185 36.74 -4.44 -3.66
N THR A 186 36.13 -5.14 -2.70
CA THR A 186 36.20 -6.61 -2.65
C THR A 186 35.63 -7.19 -3.94
N GLU A 187 36.43 -8.01 -4.64
CA GLU A 187 36.11 -8.53 -5.98
C GLU A 187 34.75 -9.25 -6.05
N SER A 188 34.39 -10.00 -4.99
CA SER A 188 33.11 -10.70 -4.92
C SER A 188 31.88 -9.78 -4.99
N PHE A 189 32.04 -8.48 -4.73
CA PHE A 189 30.93 -7.51 -4.76
C PHE A 189 30.83 -6.71 -6.06
N ALA A 190 31.76 -6.87 -7.02
CA ALA A 190 31.74 -6.09 -8.26
C ALA A 190 30.40 -6.17 -9.01
N HIS A 191 29.82 -7.37 -9.10
CA HIS A 191 28.52 -7.57 -9.74
C HIS A 191 27.35 -6.89 -9.01
N LEU A 192 27.44 -6.68 -7.68
CA LEU A 192 26.37 -6.05 -6.90
C LEU A 192 26.20 -4.58 -7.23
N TRP A 193 27.29 -3.87 -7.52
CA TRP A 193 27.25 -2.43 -7.77
C TRP A 193 26.53 -2.06 -9.08
N LYS A 194 26.30 -3.04 -9.96
CA LYS A 194 25.47 -2.90 -11.17
C LYS A 194 23.97 -3.01 -10.91
N GLU A 195 23.58 -3.63 -9.79
CA GLU A 195 22.19 -3.96 -9.50
C GLU A 195 21.51 -2.85 -8.70
N ASP A 196 20.27 -2.50 -9.04
CA ASP A 196 19.56 -1.36 -8.42
C ASP A 196 19.18 -1.61 -6.96
N GLU A 197 18.91 -2.86 -6.62
CA GLU A 197 18.51 -3.26 -5.26
C GLU A 197 19.66 -3.08 -4.25
N ALA A 198 20.92 -2.98 -4.71
CA ALA A 198 22.11 -2.92 -3.85
C ALA A 198 22.05 -1.78 -2.83
N ILE A 199 21.67 -0.58 -3.26
CA ILE A 199 21.58 0.58 -2.38
C ILE A 199 20.46 0.43 -1.33
N GLY A 200 19.34 -0.20 -1.71
CA GLY A 200 18.25 -0.51 -0.78
C GLY A 200 18.69 -1.51 0.31
N TRP A 201 19.47 -2.52 -0.06
CA TRP A 201 20.05 -3.47 0.90
C TRP A 201 21.12 -2.81 1.80
N VAL A 202 21.95 -1.94 1.25
CA VAL A 202 22.92 -1.14 2.03
C VAL A 202 22.20 -0.31 3.09
N TYR A 203 21.13 0.40 2.72
CA TYR A 203 20.29 1.16 3.65
C TYR A 203 19.69 0.26 4.74
N GLN A 204 19.14 -0.90 4.37
CA GLN A 204 18.55 -1.84 5.34
C GLN A 204 19.58 -2.37 6.35
N TYR A 205 20.78 -2.73 5.89
CA TYR A 205 21.82 -3.31 6.74
C TYR A 205 22.61 -2.28 7.54
N TYR A 206 22.49 -1.00 7.22
CA TYR A 206 23.14 0.06 7.98
C TYR A 206 22.57 0.18 9.40
N SER A 207 21.31 -0.19 9.61
CA SER A 207 20.72 -0.31 10.95
C SER A 207 21.14 -1.63 11.61
N ASP A 208 21.58 -1.60 12.87
CA ASP A 208 22.04 -2.80 13.58
C ASP A 208 20.87 -3.80 13.83
N PRO A 209 20.95 -5.05 13.34
CA PRO A 209 19.93 -6.08 13.61
C PRO A 209 19.72 -6.34 15.10
N ASP A 210 20.77 -6.28 15.93
CA ASP A 210 20.66 -6.49 17.37
C ASP A 210 20.00 -5.30 18.07
N GLU A 211 20.26 -4.09 17.59
CA GLU A 211 19.53 -2.89 18.03
C GLU A 211 18.04 -3.01 17.74
N ARG A 212 17.66 -3.41 16.52
CA ARG A 212 16.26 -3.63 16.13
C ARG A 212 15.57 -4.64 17.05
N LYS A 213 16.26 -5.72 17.42
CA LYS A 213 15.75 -6.74 18.34
C LYS A 213 15.61 -6.19 19.76
N LYS A 214 16.64 -5.53 20.29
CA LYS A 214 16.61 -4.89 21.63
C LYS A 214 15.48 -3.88 21.76
N LEU A 215 15.27 -3.05 20.73
CA LEU A 215 14.18 -2.08 20.69
C LEU A 215 12.82 -2.79 20.78
N ARG A 216 12.59 -3.83 19.98
CA ARG A 216 11.34 -4.64 20.00
C ARG A 216 11.10 -5.32 21.34
N ASP A 217 12.15 -5.84 21.97
CA ASP A 217 12.06 -6.52 23.26
C ASP A 217 11.78 -5.53 24.41
N ALA A 218 12.26 -4.28 24.30
CA ALA A 218 12.08 -3.24 25.32
C ALA A 218 10.64 -2.70 25.41
N SER A 219 9.89 -2.65 24.30
CA SER A 219 8.51 -2.15 24.29
C SER A 219 7.70 -2.71 23.12
N GLN A 220 6.43 -3.01 23.34
CA GLN A 220 5.52 -3.40 22.25
C GLN A 220 5.20 -2.22 21.30
N ALA A 221 5.14 -0.99 21.82
CA ALA A 221 4.92 0.23 21.02
C ALA A 221 6.24 1.00 20.80
N PRO A 222 6.45 1.60 19.61
CA PRO A 222 7.62 2.44 19.37
C PRO A 222 7.56 3.71 20.23
N ARG A 223 8.70 4.11 20.79
CA ARG A 223 8.79 5.29 21.69
C ARG A 223 9.20 6.56 20.96
N SER A 224 9.77 6.44 19.76
CA SER A 224 10.21 7.55 18.92
C SER A 224 10.04 7.24 17.44
N SER A 225 10.13 8.28 16.59
CA SER A 225 10.17 8.18 15.13
C SER A 225 11.26 7.22 14.63
N ARG A 226 12.47 7.33 15.19
CA ARG A 226 13.59 6.43 14.91
C ARG A 226 13.25 4.97 15.20
N GLU A 227 12.66 4.71 16.38
CA GLU A 227 12.29 3.35 16.76
C GLU A 227 11.19 2.79 15.83
N LEU A 228 10.24 3.63 15.39
CA LEU A 228 9.23 3.26 14.41
C LEU A 228 9.84 2.90 13.04
N ALA A 229 10.74 3.74 12.52
CA ALA A 229 11.43 3.52 11.25
C ALA A 229 12.27 2.23 11.26
N VAL A 230 13.15 2.07 12.27
CA VAL A 230 14.04 0.90 12.39
C VAL A 230 13.23 -0.40 12.56
N ARG A 231 12.10 -0.36 13.26
CA ARG A 231 11.25 -1.56 13.43
C ARG A 231 10.57 -1.98 12.13
N ASN A 232 10.26 -1.06 11.22
CA ASN A 232 9.44 -1.31 10.03
C ASN A 232 10.22 -1.32 8.71
N GLN A 233 11.53 -1.12 8.74
CA GLN A 233 12.40 -1.16 7.55
C GLN A 233 12.53 -2.60 6.99
N PHE A 234 11.57 -3.02 6.17
CA PHE A 234 11.54 -4.33 5.51
C PHE A 234 11.59 -4.18 3.98
N PHE A 235 12.54 -4.86 3.35
CA PHE A 235 12.62 -4.94 1.90
C PHE A 235 11.42 -5.71 1.31
N THR A 236 10.82 -5.15 0.26
CA THR A 236 9.76 -5.81 -0.50
C THR A 236 10.36 -6.55 -1.69
N PRO A 237 10.16 -7.88 -1.81
CA PRO A 237 10.71 -8.64 -2.94
C PRO A 237 10.21 -8.12 -4.29
N ARG A 238 11.09 -8.15 -5.31
CA ARG A 238 10.81 -7.66 -6.66
C ARG A 238 9.50 -8.17 -7.25
N TYR A 239 9.19 -9.47 -7.18
CA TYR A 239 7.94 -10.02 -7.73
C TYR A 239 6.67 -9.45 -7.07
N VAL A 240 6.75 -9.00 -5.81
CA VAL A 240 5.64 -8.33 -5.12
C VAL A 240 5.50 -6.89 -5.62
N VAL A 241 6.62 -6.19 -5.80
CA VAL A 241 6.65 -4.84 -6.38
C VAL A 241 6.07 -4.86 -7.78
N GLU A 242 6.51 -5.79 -8.62
CA GLU A 242 6.00 -5.98 -9.99
C GLU A 242 4.51 -6.32 -9.96
N PHE A 243 4.08 -7.31 -9.16
CA PHE A 243 2.66 -7.65 -9.04
C PHE A 243 1.78 -6.44 -8.66
N LEU A 244 2.17 -5.66 -7.66
CA LEU A 244 1.36 -4.52 -7.21
C LEU A 244 1.32 -3.40 -8.25
N THR A 245 2.45 -3.10 -8.89
CA THR A 245 2.55 -2.02 -9.88
C THR A 245 1.89 -2.40 -11.20
N ASP A 246 2.09 -3.65 -11.66
CA ASP A 246 1.43 -4.21 -12.85
C ASP A 246 -0.09 -4.14 -12.69
N ASN A 247 -0.62 -4.50 -11.51
CA ASN A 247 -2.06 -4.52 -11.25
C ASN A 247 -2.62 -3.18 -10.73
N THR A 248 -1.84 -2.10 -10.83
CA THR A 248 -2.28 -0.73 -10.52
C THR A 248 -1.99 0.23 -11.67
N LEU A 249 -0.75 0.69 -11.82
CA LEU A 249 -0.33 1.57 -12.92
C LEU A 249 -0.43 0.85 -14.27
N GLY A 250 0.13 -0.36 -14.37
CA GLY A 250 0.06 -1.16 -15.59
C GLY A 250 -1.38 -1.47 -15.98
N ARG A 251 -2.23 -1.81 -14.99
CA ARG A 251 -3.65 -2.07 -15.17
C ARG A 251 -4.41 -0.82 -15.62
N THR A 252 -4.08 0.33 -15.04
CA THR A 252 -4.67 1.63 -15.41
C THR A 252 -4.43 1.93 -16.88
N TRP A 253 -3.19 1.80 -17.35
CA TRP A 253 -2.87 2.00 -18.76
C TRP A 253 -3.49 0.92 -19.66
N TYR A 254 -3.42 -0.35 -19.26
CA TYR A 254 -4.06 -1.46 -19.98
C TYR A 254 -5.56 -1.26 -20.19
N GLU A 255 -6.26 -0.70 -19.19
CA GLU A 255 -7.69 -0.37 -19.27
C GLU A 255 -7.97 0.81 -20.19
N MET A 256 -7.18 1.89 -20.10
CA MET A 256 -7.27 3.05 -20.99
C MET A 256 -7.07 2.64 -22.46
N ARG A 257 -6.10 1.77 -22.73
CA ARG A 257 -5.76 1.30 -24.08
C ARG A 257 -6.59 0.12 -24.56
N HIS A 258 -7.63 -0.29 -23.84
CA HIS A 258 -8.48 -1.44 -24.18
C HIS A 258 -7.68 -2.72 -24.50
N GLY A 259 -6.62 -2.96 -23.73
CA GLY A 259 -5.70 -4.09 -23.89
C GLY A 259 -4.66 -3.94 -25.01
N GLN A 260 -4.70 -2.86 -25.79
CA GLN A 260 -3.78 -2.58 -26.90
C GLN A 260 -2.55 -1.81 -26.42
N THR A 261 -1.70 -2.49 -25.65
CA THR A 261 -0.45 -1.92 -25.10
C THR A 261 0.64 -2.99 -25.02
N ARG A 262 1.91 -2.59 -25.16
CA ARG A 262 3.07 -3.47 -24.93
C ARG A 262 3.15 -3.93 -23.47
N LEU A 263 2.59 -3.15 -22.54
CA LEU A 263 2.51 -3.53 -21.13
C LEU A 263 1.75 -4.84 -20.90
N ALA A 264 0.87 -5.25 -21.81
CA ALA A 264 0.21 -6.55 -21.74
C ALA A 264 1.20 -7.75 -21.82
N ALA A 265 2.37 -7.54 -22.41
CA ALA A 265 3.46 -8.51 -22.48
C ALA A 265 4.55 -8.24 -21.43
N ASP A 266 4.89 -6.96 -21.19
CA ASP A 266 5.98 -6.57 -20.29
C ASP A 266 5.62 -6.75 -18.80
N CYS A 267 4.37 -6.49 -18.42
CA CYS A 267 3.87 -6.68 -17.06
C CYS A 267 3.65 -8.17 -16.76
N ARG A 268 4.72 -8.85 -16.37
CA ARG A 268 4.76 -10.30 -16.09
C ARG A 268 3.70 -10.78 -15.11
N TYR A 269 3.32 -9.94 -14.14
CA TYR A 269 2.39 -10.27 -13.07
C TYR A 269 1.02 -9.62 -13.23
N LEU A 270 0.73 -9.00 -14.38
CA LEU A 270 -0.59 -8.47 -14.70
C LEU A 270 -1.65 -9.59 -14.69
N VAL A 271 -2.63 -9.44 -13.81
CA VAL A 271 -3.78 -10.33 -13.72
C VAL A 271 -4.69 -10.02 -14.89
N ARG A 272 -4.71 -10.93 -15.85
CA ARG A 272 -5.66 -10.93 -16.96
C ARG A 272 -6.48 -12.19 -16.91
N ARG A 273 -7.76 -12.03 -17.23
CA ARG A 273 -8.70 -13.13 -17.36
C ARG A 273 -8.75 -13.57 -18.81
N TYR A 274 -9.03 -14.85 -19.03
CA TYR A 274 -9.05 -15.45 -20.37
C TYR A 274 -9.97 -14.71 -21.35
N ASP A 275 -11.11 -14.23 -20.87
CA ASP A 275 -12.11 -13.53 -21.66
C ASP A 275 -12.44 -12.18 -21.00
N GLU A 276 -11.67 -11.15 -21.32
CA GLU A 276 -11.90 -9.78 -20.87
C GLU A 276 -12.63 -9.00 -21.97
N VAL A 277 -13.75 -8.38 -21.60
CA VAL A 277 -14.57 -7.56 -22.50
C VAL A 277 -14.50 -6.12 -22.03
N PHE A 278 -13.84 -5.26 -22.81
CA PHE A 278 -13.82 -3.82 -22.56
C PHE A 278 -15.15 -3.20 -22.96
N LEU A 279 -15.77 -2.48 -22.02
CA LEU A 279 -16.99 -1.76 -22.26
C LEU A 279 -16.68 -0.41 -22.92
N ALA A 280 -17.54 0.02 -23.83
CA ALA A 280 -17.51 1.37 -24.40
C ALA A 280 -17.89 2.41 -23.32
N PRO A 281 -17.54 3.71 -23.52
CA PRO A 281 -18.05 4.77 -22.67
C PRO A 281 -19.57 4.70 -22.60
N LEU A 282 -20.13 4.76 -21.39
CA LEU A 282 -21.53 5.10 -21.24
C LEU A 282 -21.62 6.59 -21.58
N GLU A 283 -22.20 6.96 -22.72
CA GLU A 283 -22.58 8.37 -22.94
C GLU A 283 -23.52 8.75 -21.80
N ASP A 284 -23.17 9.79 -21.05
CA ASP A 284 -23.87 10.22 -19.83
C ASP A 284 -25.39 10.28 -20.05
N ALA A 285 -26.14 9.40 -19.39
CA ALA A 285 -27.46 9.76 -18.93
C ALA A 285 -27.25 10.90 -17.91
N ALA A 286 -27.53 12.12 -18.34
CA ALA A 286 -27.36 13.31 -17.53
C ALA A 286 -28.00 13.14 -16.15
N ASP A 287 -27.29 13.63 -15.13
CA ASP A 287 -27.72 13.81 -13.74
C ASP A 287 -29.26 13.98 -13.58
N GLU A 288 -29.99 12.90 -13.29
CA GLU A 288 -31.36 12.98 -12.76
C GLU A 288 -31.33 12.84 -11.22
N PRO A 289 -31.89 13.82 -10.48
CA PRO A 289 -31.92 13.80 -9.03
C PRO A 289 -32.98 12.82 -8.53
N ALA A 290 -32.58 11.86 -7.70
CA ALA A 290 -33.50 11.01 -6.95
C ALA A 290 -34.54 11.87 -6.20
N SER A 291 -35.80 11.80 -6.62
CA SER A 291 -36.91 12.52 -5.99
C SER A 291 -37.15 11.99 -4.58
N SER A 292 -37.10 12.90 -3.60
CA SER A 292 -37.52 12.71 -2.21
C SER A 292 -39.04 12.51 -2.11
N GLY A 293 -39.49 11.43 -1.46
CA GLY A 293 -40.90 11.26 -1.11
C GLY A 293 -41.20 10.05 -0.20
N SER A 294 -41.34 10.33 1.10
CA SER A 294 -42.13 9.63 2.15
C SER A 294 -41.88 8.16 2.52
N GLY A 295 -41.37 7.96 3.76
CA GLY A 295 -41.91 7.03 4.78
C GLY A 295 -41.76 5.51 4.58
N PRO A 296 -41.43 4.73 5.64
CA PRO A 296 -41.13 3.30 5.49
C PRO A 296 -42.43 2.50 5.32
N GLY A 297 -42.72 2.10 4.08
CA GLY A 297 -43.61 1.00 3.79
C GLY A 297 -42.79 -0.29 3.68
N GLU A 298 -43.09 -1.26 4.53
CA GLU A 298 -42.57 -2.63 4.46
C GLU A 298 -42.77 -3.20 3.04
N GLY A 299 -41.68 -3.58 2.38
CA GLY A 299 -41.72 -4.15 1.04
C GLY A 299 -40.31 -4.39 0.51
N ASP A 300 -39.79 -5.57 0.81
CA ASP A 300 -38.51 -6.11 0.36
C ASP A 300 -38.37 -6.08 -1.19
N PRO A 301 -37.44 -5.29 -1.77
CA PRO A 301 -37.17 -5.29 -3.21
C PRO A 301 -36.54 -6.60 -3.70
N ASP A 302 -35.95 -7.40 -2.80
CA ASP A 302 -35.36 -8.70 -3.14
C ASP A 302 -36.44 -9.77 -3.39
N ALA A 303 -37.69 -9.55 -2.95
CA ALA A 303 -38.79 -10.49 -3.13
C ALA A 303 -39.43 -10.45 -4.53
N ALA A 304 -39.25 -9.36 -5.30
CA ALA A 304 -39.78 -9.27 -6.67
C ALA A 304 -38.86 -9.93 -7.72
N PHE A 305 -37.60 -10.22 -7.38
CA PHE A 305 -36.67 -10.91 -8.28
C PHE A 305 -36.90 -12.44 -8.31
N ILE A 306 -37.63 -12.99 -7.33
CA ILE A 306 -37.77 -14.44 -7.12
C ILE A 306 -39.06 -15.02 -7.75
N ALA A 307 -39.94 -14.21 -8.35
CA ALA A 307 -41.16 -14.71 -9.00
C ALA A 307 -41.02 -15.00 -10.52
N GLY A 308 -39.94 -14.56 -11.17
CA GLY A 308 -39.72 -14.76 -12.61
C GLY A 308 -38.85 -15.98 -12.92
N ARG A 309 -39.42 -17.18 -12.77
CA ARG A 309 -38.92 -18.52 -13.18
C ARG A 309 -37.52 -18.55 -13.83
N ALA A 310 -36.51 -18.89 -13.02
CA ALA A 310 -35.16 -19.21 -13.46
C ALA A 310 -35.04 -20.56 -14.22
N ASP A 311 -36.14 -21.28 -14.44
CA ASP A 311 -36.12 -22.66 -14.96
C ASP A 311 -36.35 -22.79 -16.48
N THR A 312 -36.32 -21.70 -17.25
CA THR A 312 -36.61 -21.76 -18.71
C THR A 312 -35.65 -20.98 -19.60
N ILE A 313 -34.39 -20.80 -19.19
CA ILE A 313 -33.33 -20.37 -20.10
C ILE A 313 -32.56 -21.62 -20.56
N PRO A 314 -32.66 -22.05 -21.83
CA PRO A 314 -31.90 -23.19 -22.30
C PRO A 314 -30.39 -22.88 -22.20
N PRO A 315 -29.55 -23.87 -21.85
CA PRO A 315 -28.10 -23.67 -21.84
C PRO A 315 -27.63 -23.22 -23.22
N PHE A 316 -26.73 -22.24 -23.23
CA PHE A 316 -26.09 -21.74 -24.44
C PHE A 316 -25.21 -22.84 -25.04
N ALA A 317 -25.82 -23.73 -25.82
CA ALA A 317 -25.14 -24.69 -26.68
C ALA A 317 -25.45 -24.27 -28.12
N LEU A 318 -24.48 -23.64 -28.77
CA LEU A 318 -24.50 -23.55 -30.23
C LEU A 318 -24.53 -24.98 -30.79
N PRO A 319 -25.50 -25.37 -31.63
CA PRO A 319 -25.41 -26.62 -32.36
C PRO A 319 -24.14 -26.57 -33.22
N GLN A 320 -23.15 -27.42 -32.92
CA GLN A 320 -21.91 -27.54 -33.68
C GLN A 320 -22.13 -28.09 -35.11
N SER A 321 -23.37 -28.36 -35.53
CA SER A 321 -23.69 -29.07 -36.76
C SER A 321 -23.99 -28.19 -37.99
N GLU A 322 -23.78 -26.87 -37.94
CA GLU A 322 -24.01 -25.98 -39.10
C GLU A 322 -22.82 -25.06 -39.42
N LEU A 323 -21.60 -25.53 -39.14
CA LEU A 323 -20.36 -24.93 -39.64
C LEU A 323 -19.68 -25.89 -40.62
N GLU A 324 -20.33 -26.18 -41.75
CA GLU A 324 -19.59 -26.64 -42.93
C GLU A 324 -19.29 -25.44 -43.84
N PRO A 325 -18.02 -25.20 -44.22
CA PRO A 325 -17.66 -24.17 -45.17
C PRO A 325 -17.92 -24.69 -46.58
N GLY A 326 -19.12 -24.48 -47.13
CA GLY A 326 -19.39 -24.94 -48.48
C GLY A 326 -20.80 -24.65 -48.99
N ARG A 327 -20.87 -23.62 -49.86
CA ARG A 327 -21.94 -23.29 -50.81
C ARG A 327 -23.09 -22.42 -50.25
N PRO A 328 -23.30 -21.21 -50.81
CA PRO A 328 -24.44 -20.38 -50.45
C PRO A 328 -25.73 -21.01 -51.02
N PRO A 329 -26.88 -20.87 -50.33
CA PRO A 329 -28.16 -21.19 -50.93
C PRO A 329 -28.43 -20.23 -52.08
N GLU A 330 -28.64 -20.77 -53.27
CA GLU A 330 -29.12 -20.02 -54.43
C GLU A 330 -30.58 -19.58 -54.19
N GLY A 331 -30.85 -18.30 -54.42
CA GLY A 331 -32.22 -17.76 -54.47
C GLY A 331 -32.62 -16.88 -53.29
N ASP A 332 -31.87 -15.81 -53.06
CA ASP A 332 -32.35 -14.46 -52.71
C ASP A 332 -31.13 -13.69 -52.21
N THR A 333 -30.66 -12.72 -53.00
CA THR A 333 -29.63 -11.77 -52.56
C THR A 333 -30.13 -11.07 -51.30
N PRO A 334 -29.51 -11.26 -50.11
CA PRO A 334 -29.78 -10.41 -48.98
C PRO A 334 -29.22 -9.04 -49.36
N GLY A 335 -30.07 -8.01 -49.35
CA GLY A 335 -29.65 -6.64 -49.52
C GLY A 335 -28.47 -6.33 -48.58
N GLN A 336 -27.55 -5.49 -49.03
CA GLN A 336 -26.52 -4.91 -48.19
C GLN A 336 -27.20 -4.17 -47.03
N PHE A 337 -27.30 -4.82 -45.87
CA PHE A 337 -27.87 -4.24 -44.67
C PHE A 337 -26.88 -3.24 -44.03
N PRO A 338 -27.32 -2.05 -43.58
CA PRO A 338 -26.44 -1.03 -43.01
C PRO A 338 -26.16 -1.34 -41.53
N TYR A 339 -25.37 -2.38 -41.24
CA TYR A 339 -25.03 -2.76 -39.86
C TYR A 339 -23.71 -2.17 -39.33
N THR A 340 -23.19 -1.08 -39.92
CA THR A 340 -21.93 -0.45 -39.50
C THR A 340 -21.98 0.29 -38.15
N VAL A 341 -23.13 0.29 -37.45
CA VAL A 341 -23.38 1.12 -36.25
C VAL A 341 -23.38 0.29 -34.94
N TYR A 342 -23.30 -1.03 -35.00
CA TYR A 342 -23.46 -1.91 -33.83
C TYR A 342 -22.12 -2.52 -33.37
N ASP A 343 -21.89 -2.59 -32.06
CA ASP A 343 -20.82 -3.39 -31.47
C ASP A 343 -21.04 -4.90 -31.76
N GLU A 344 -19.99 -5.64 -32.14
CA GLU A 344 -20.05 -7.03 -32.65
C GLU A 344 -20.87 -7.99 -31.73
N PRO A 345 -20.78 -7.91 -30.39
CA PRO A 345 -21.56 -8.76 -29.49
C PRO A 345 -23.03 -8.33 -29.35
N ALA A 346 -23.34 -7.03 -29.40
CA ALA A 346 -24.72 -6.54 -29.43
C ALA A 346 -25.41 -7.02 -30.71
N LEU A 347 -24.68 -6.98 -31.83
CA LEU A 347 -25.06 -7.56 -33.12
C LEU A 347 -25.41 -9.05 -33.02
N ARG A 348 -24.69 -9.84 -32.22
CA ARG A 348 -25.01 -11.26 -32.01
C ARG A 348 -26.33 -11.46 -31.25
N LEU A 349 -26.60 -10.65 -30.23
CA LEU A 349 -27.87 -10.65 -29.48
C LEU A 349 -29.05 -10.21 -30.37
N ILE A 350 -28.85 -9.18 -31.18
CA ILE A 350 -29.81 -8.71 -32.17
C ILE A 350 -30.06 -9.81 -33.21
N ARG A 351 -29.01 -10.41 -33.80
CA ARG A 351 -29.13 -11.55 -34.73
C ARG A 351 -29.83 -12.76 -34.10
N PHE A 352 -29.55 -13.05 -32.84
CA PHE A 352 -30.25 -14.09 -32.09
C PHE A 352 -31.74 -13.77 -31.98
N ALA A 353 -32.11 -12.53 -31.62
CA ALA A 353 -33.49 -12.08 -31.60
C ALA A 353 -34.16 -12.18 -33.00
N HIS A 354 -33.41 -11.97 -34.09
CA HIS A 354 -33.86 -12.23 -35.47
C HIS A 354 -33.96 -13.73 -35.83
N PHE A 355 -33.41 -14.63 -35.02
CA PHE A 355 -33.52 -16.08 -35.24
C PHE A 355 -34.70 -16.70 -34.47
N VAL A 356 -35.06 -16.16 -33.31
CA VAL A 356 -36.18 -16.66 -32.51
C VAL A 356 -37.49 -16.50 -33.29
N ARG A 357 -38.21 -17.61 -33.54
CA ARG A 357 -39.57 -17.63 -34.11
C ARG A 357 -40.62 -17.38 -33.01
N PRO A 358 -41.78 -16.78 -33.31
CA PRO A 358 -42.32 -15.76 -32.43
C PRO A 358 -43.14 -16.27 -31.24
N PHE A 359 -42.96 -15.57 -30.13
CA PHE A 359 -44.04 -15.25 -29.19
C PHE A 359 -45.20 -14.54 -29.95
N ALA A 360 -46.44 -14.94 -29.71
CA ALA A 360 -47.62 -14.35 -30.34
C ALA A 360 -47.98 -13.01 -29.65
N TRP A 361 -47.78 -11.88 -30.32
CA TRP A 361 -47.90 -10.53 -29.76
C TRP A 361 -49.10 -9.72 -30.26
N MET A 362 -49.87 -10.24 -31.22
CA MET A 362 -50.93 -9.46 -31.89
C MET A 362 -52.04 -8.97 -30.94
N ASP A 363 -52.10 -9.48 -29.71
CA ASP A 363 -53.07 -9.08 -28.69
C ASP A 363 -52.42 -8.64 -27.35
N ASP A 364 -51.11 -8.34 -27.30
CA ASP A 364 -50.48 -7.89 -26.05
C ASP A 364 -50.74 -6.38 -25.82
N PRO A 365 -51.50 -5.99 -24.78
CA PRO A 365 -51.86 -4.61 -24.51
C PRO A 365 -50.66 -3.70 -24.18
N ARG A 366 -49.46 -4.25 -23.99
CA ARG A 366 -48.23 -3.49 -23.74
C ARG A 366 -47.55 -2.97 -25.02
N ALA A 367 -47.95 -3.43 -26.21
CA ALA A 367 -47.35 -3.11 -27.52
C ALA A 367 -47.12 -1.61 -27.76
N GLU A 368 -48.10 -0.76 -27.43
CA GLU A 368 -48.00 0.70 -27.57
C GLU A 368 -46.96 1.32 -26.63
N GLY A 369 -46.84 0.79 -25.40
CA GLY A 369 -45.85 1.25 -24.42
C GLY A 369 -44.41 0.99 -24.87
N TRP A 370 -44.16 -0.14 -25.55
CA TRP A 370 -42.83 -0.46 -26.10
C TRP A 370 -42.40 0.46 -27.24
N GLN A 371 -43.34 0.85 -28.11
CA GLN A 371 -43.06 1.81 -29.19
C GLN A 371 -42.79 3.22 -28.64
N GLN A 372 -43.46 3.58 -27.54
CA GLN A 372 -43.17 4.83 -26.85
C GLN A 372 -41.78 4.80 -26.23
N LEU A 373 -41.46 3.72 -25.48
CA LEU A 373 -40.13 3.50 -24.87
C LEU A 373 -38.99 3.51 -25.91
N LEU A 374 -39.18 2.91 -27.09
CA LEU A 374 -38.21 2.95 -28.20
C LEU A 374 -37.97 4.36 -28.73
N ARG A 375 -39.03 5.17 -28.85
CA ARG A 375 -38.93 6.57 -29.28
C ARG A 375 -38.26 7.45 -28.24
N ASP A 376 -38.57 7.23 -26.96
CA ASP A 376 -37.96 7.95 -25.86
C ASP A 376 -36.46 7.61 -25.75
N LEU A 377 -36.09 6.32 -25.89
CA LEU A 377 -34.69 5.87 -25.93
C LEU A 377 -33.92 6.36 -27.18
N ALA A 378 -34.57 6.50 -28.34
CA ALA A 378 -33.95 6.96 -29.57
C ALA A 378 -33.70 8.48 -29.59
N THR A 379 -34.53 9.26 -28.88
CA THR A 379 -34.42 10.73 -28.78
C THR A 379 -33.55 11.20 -27.61
N GLY A 380 -33.00 10.27 -26.81
CA GLY A 380 -32.21 10.61 -25.62
C GLY A 380 -33.07 11.08 -24.43
N GLY A 381 -34.32 10.62 -24.37
CA GLY A 381 -35.24 10.89 -23.27
C GLY A 381 -34.79 10.29 -21.92
N PRO A 382 -35.47 10.67 -20.82
CA PRO A 382 -35.02 10.44 -19.44
C PRO A 382 -35.03 8.98 -18.94
N GLU A 383 -35.51 8.02 -19.72
CA GLU A 383 -35.57 6.62 -19.29
C GLU A 383 -34.26 5.88 -19.62
N ASP A 384 -33.40 5.70 -18.62
CA ASP A 384 -32.19 4.85 -18.71
C ASP A 384 -32.60 3.37 -18.83
N PRO A 385 -32.12 2.61 -19.84
CA PRO A 385 -32.31 1.16 -19.93
C PRO A 385 -31.96 0.41 -18.64
N ALA A 386 -31.08 0.96 -17.78
CA ALA A 386 -30.76 0.40 -16.48
C ALA A 386 -31.96 0.35 -15.52
N GLU A 387 -32.96 1.21 -15.69
CA GLU A 387 -34.15 1.29 -14.82
C GLU A 387 -35.31 0.38 -15.27
N ALA A 388 -35.32 -0.04 -16.54
CA ALA A 388 -36.33 -0.95 -17.08
C ALA A 388 -36.19 -2.38 -16.52
N LYS A 389 -37.27 -3.18 -16.45
CA LYS A 389 -37.15 -4.59 -16.00
C LYS A 389 -36.42 -5.42 -17.06
N THR A 390 -35.74 -6.49 -16.65
CA THR A 390 -34.97 -7.32 -17.59
C THR A 390 -35.86 -7.98 -18.65
N GLN A 391 -37.06 -8.42 -18.24
CA GLN A 391 -38.06 -8.95 -19.16
C GLN A 391 -38.49 -7.90 -20.18
N ASP A 392 -38.60 -6.65 -19.73
CA ASP A 392 -39.06 -5.54 -20.56
C ASP A 392 -38.06 -5.25 -21.69
N LEU A 393 -36.76 -5.24 -21.36
CA LEU A 393 -35.70 -5.09 -22.36
C LEU A 393 -35.68 -6.26 -23.36
N TRP A 394 -35.87 -7.50 -22.91
CA TRP A 394 -35.94 -8.68 -23.78
C TRP A 394 -37.15 -8.65 -24.71
N ASP A 395 -38.33 -8.31 -24.18
CA ASP A 395 -39.57 -8.17 -24.94
C ASP A 395 -39.39 -7.09 -26.03
N LEU A 396 -38.75 -5.96 -25.69
CA LEU A 396 -38.45 -4.87 -26.63
C LEU A 396 -37.45 -5.30 -27.73
N LEU A 397 -36.35 -5.98 -27.38
CA LEU A 397 -35.37 -6.48 -28.34
C LEU A 397 -36.00 -7.49 -29.32
N LEU A 398 -36.84 -8.41 -28.81
CA LEU A 398 -37.52 -9.43 -29.61
C LEU A 398 -38.63 -8.84 -30.49
N ALA A 399 -39.40 -7.88 -29.97
CA ALA A 399 -40.43 -7.17 -30.72
C ALA A 399 -39.81 -6.40 -31.89
N PHE A 400 -38.69 -5.72 -31.65
CA PHE A 400 -37.99 -4.98 -32.68
C PHE A 400 -37.39 -5.88 -33.76
N ALA A 401 -36.71 -6.96 -33.38
CA ALA A 401 -36.14 -7.91 -34.33
C ALA A 401 -37.19 -8.61 -35.23
N ARG A 402 -38.48 -8.57 -34.81
CA ARG A 402 -39.60 -8.98 -35.64
C ARG A 402 -40.09 -7.84 -36.54
N LEU A 403 -40.27 -6.61 -36.02
CA LEU A 403 -40.64 -5.44 -36.83
C LEU A 403 -39.70 -5.27 -38.03
N ASP A 404 -38.38 -5.36 -37.79
CA ASP A 404 -37.37 -5.28 -38.85
C ASP A 404 -37.50 -6.37 -39.93
N ARG A 405 -37.98 -7.57 -39.56
CA ARG A 405 -38.22 -8.64 -40.54
C ARG A 405 -39.40 -8.37 -41.46
N PHE A 406 -40.29 -7.45 -41.10
CA PHE A 406 -41.55 -7.18 -41.81
C PHE A 406 -41.74 -5.72 -42.22
N SER A 407 -40.82 -4.82 -41.88
CA SER A 407 -40.81 -3.41 -42.30
C SER A 407 -39.79 -3.23 -43.42
N ASP A 408 -40.17 -2.58 -44.53
CA ASP A 408 -39.32 -2.25 -45.67
C ASP A 408 -38.26 -1.16 -45.36
N GLY A 409 -37.55 -1.25 -44.24
CA GLY A 409 -36.38 -0.41 -43.93
C GLY A 409 -36.57 0.75 -42.93
N GLU A 410 -37.68 0.82 -42.17
CA GLU A 410 -37.89 1.86 -41.12
C GLU A 410 -37.00 1.70 -39.86
N VAL A 411 -36.15 0.67 -39.82
CA VAL A 411 -35.40 0.24 -38.63
C VAL A 411 -34.12 1.01 -38.38
N ALA A 412 -33.54 1.63 -39.41
CA ALA A 412 -32.30 2.39 -39.28
C ALA A 412 -32.40 3.54 -38.26
N GLU A 413 -33.59 4.12 -38.08
CA GLU A 413 -33.82 5.24 -37.16
C GLU A 413 -33.67 4.87 -35.66
N HIS A 414 -33.78 3.59 -35.30
CA HIS A 414 -33.76 3.14 -33.89
C HIS A 414 -32.50 2.36 -33.51
N ALA A 415 -31.50 2.32 -34.40
CA ALA A 415 -30.30 1.48 -34.27
C ALA A 415 -29.51 1.70 -32.96
N LEU A 416 -29.38 2.96 -32.53
CA LEU A 416 -28.70 3.33 -31.31
C LEU A 416 -29.43 2.82 -30.06
N ALA A 417 -30.75 2.98 -30.01
CA ALA A 417 -31.58 2.53 -28.89
C ALA A 417 -31.51 0.99 -28.71
N LEU A 418 -31.48 0.24 -29.81
CA LEU A 418 -31.32 -1.22 -29.76
C LEU A 418 -29.95 -1.66 -29.31
N THR A 419 -28.90 -0.97 -29.74
CA THR A 419 -27.55 -1.22 -29.26
C THR A 419 -27.50 -1.01 -27.74
N ARG A 420 -28.12 0.06 -27.23
CA ARG A 420 -28.22 0.35 -25.79
C ARG A 420 -28.97 -0.77 -25.05
N VAL A 421 -30.13 -1.19 -25.55
CA VAL A 421 -30.93 -2.28 -24.96
C VAL A 421 -30.19 -3.61 -25.00
N ALA A 422 -29.59 -3.99 -26.12
CA ALA A 422 -28.84 -5.23 -26.27
C ALA A 422 -27.60 -5.26 -25.38
N ASN A 423 -26.89 -4.15 -25.24
CA ASN A 423 -25.75 -4.03 -24.33
C ASN A 423 -26.17 -4.10 -22.86
N GLU A 424 -27.31 -3.52 -22.48
CA GLU A 424 -27.82 -3.64 -21.12
C GLU A 424 -28.31 -5.06 -20.80
N ILE A 425 -29.02 -5.72 -21.72
CA ILE A 425 -29.37 -7.15 -21.60
C ILE A 425 -28.12 -8.00 -21.43
N ARG A 426 -27.10 -7.76 -22.26
CA ARG A 426 -25.80 -8.45 -22.18
C ARG A 426 -25.13 -8.21 -20.84
N ARG A 427 -25.10 -6.96 -20.37
CA ARG A 427 -24.57 -6.59 -19.04
C ARG A 427 -25.29 -7.40 -17.96
N ARG A 428 -26.64 -7.41 -17.95
CA ARG A 428 -27.45 -8.16 -16.98
C ARG A 428 -27.22 -9.67 -17.05
N LEU A 429 -27.10 -10.26 -18.24
CA LEU A 429 -26.77 -11.67 -18.41
C LEU A 429 -25.39 -12.02 -17.86
N LEU A 430 -24.41 -11.15 -18.06
CA LEU A 430 -23.03 -11.34 -17.59
C LEU A 430 -22.88 -11.05 -16.09
N THR A 431 -23.68 -10.14 -15.54
CA THR A 431 -23.71 -9.81 -14.11
C THR A 431 -24.65 -10.68 -13.29
N ALA A 432 -25.59 -11.40 -13.93
CA ALA A 432 -26.51 -12.32 -13.27
C ALA A 432 -25.73 -13.25 -12.32
N ARG A 433 -26.14 -13.24 -11.04
CA ARG A 433 -25.51 -14.09 -10.03
C ARG A 433 -25.74 -15.55 -10.39
N ARG A 434 -24.75 -16.16 -11.03
CA ARG A 434 -24.58 -17.62 -10.97
C ARG A 434 -24.23 -18.00 -9.53
N THR A 435 -25.24 -18.15 -8.68
CA THR A 435 -25.10 -18.53 -7.27
C THR A 435 -24.55 -19.93 -7.11
N ASP A 436 -24.83 -20.81 -8.09
CA ASP A 436 -24.45 -22.22 -8.07
C ASP A 436 -23.28 -22.58 -8.98
N ALA A 437 -22.68 -21.60 -9.68
CA ALA A 437 -21.53 -21.86 -10.53
C ALA A 437 -20.32 -22.29 -9.69
N SER A 438 -19.68 -23.36 -10.17
CA SER A 438 -18.39 -23.81 -9.66
C SER A 438 -17.32 -22.73 -9.84
N GLN A 439 -16.24 -22.83 -9.07
CA GLN A 439 -15.11 -21.91 -9.23
C GLN A 439 -14.50 -22.02 -10.64
N GLU A 440 -14.46 -23.21 -11.24
CA GLU A 440 -14.02 -23.40 -12.64
C GLU A 440 -14.87 -22.58 -13.63
N GLU A 441 -16.19 -22.65 -13.52
CA GLU A 441 -17.09 -21.88 -14.40
C GLU A 441 -16.95 -20.37 -14.17
N LEU A 442 -16.81 -19.94 -12.91
CA LEU A 442 -16.57 -18.53 -12.58
C LEU A 442 -15.21 -18.03 -13.05
N LEU A 443 -14.19 -18.89 -13.10
CA LEU A 443 -12.85 -18.58 -13.58
C LEU A 443 -12.81 -18.45 -15.13
N ARG A 444 -13.70 -19.14 -15.85
CA ARG A 444 -13.81 -19.07 -17.31
C ARG A 444 -14.87 -18.09 -17.82
N ALA A 445 -15.73 -17.57 -16.94
CA ALA A 445 -16.75 -16.61 -17.32
C ALA A 445 -16.11 -15.32 -17.88
N PRO A 446 -16.74 -14.69 -18.89
CA PRO A 446 -16.31 -13.38 -19.39
C PRO A 446 -16.31 -12.35 -18.26
N VAL A 447 -15.28 -11.50 -18.24
CA VAL A 447 -15.12 -10.43 -17.26
C VAL A 447 -15.28 -9.09 -17.96
N LEU A 448 -16.25 -8.32 -17.50
CA LEU A 448 -16.51 -6.98 -18.00
C LEU A 448 -15.54 -5.98 -17.38
N ILE A 449 -14.82 -5.25 -18.22
CA ILE A 449 -13.89 -4.20 -17.82
C ILE A 449 -14.56 -2.85 -18.13
N PRO A 450 -14.90 -2.05 -17.10
CA PRO A 450 -15.47 -0.73 -17.31
C PRO A 450 -14.58 0.16 -18.18
N HIS A 451 -15.20 1.05 -18.97
CA HIS A 451 -14.47 2.05 -19.73
C HIS A 451 -13.67 2.95 -18.77
N ARG A 452 -12.43 3.26 -19.15
CA ARG A 452 -11.57 4.18 -18.42
C ARG A 452 -11.08 5.26 -19.37
N ALA A 453 -11.47 6.50 -19.09
CA ALA A 453 -11.06 7.64 -19.90
C ALA A 453 -9.54 7.78 -19.94
N GLU A 454 -9.02 8.11 -21.10
CA GLU A 454 -7.59 8.31 -21.32
C GLU A 454 -7.09 9.58 -20.62
N LYS A 455 -5.83 9.54 -20.19
CA LYS A 455 -5.19 10.62 -19.44
C LYS A 455 -3.80 10.86 -20.00
N ASP A 456 -3.42 12.13 -20.15
CA ASP A 456 -2.06 12.51 -20.53
C ASP A 456 -1.08 11.88 -19.53
N PRO A 457 0.01 11.24 -19.97
CA PRO A 457 0.98 10.62 -19.08
C PRO A 457 1.49 11.57 -18.00
N ARG A 458 1.65 12.86 -18.28
CA ARG A 458 2.14 13.86 -17.30
C ARG A 458 1.16 14.09 -16.14
N ASP A 459 -0.11 13.77 -16.34
CA ASP A 459 -1.13 13.92 -15.30
C ASP A 459 -1.30 12.64 -14.45
N LEU A 460 -0.64 11.52 -14.79
CA LEU A 460 -0.68 10.28 -14.00
C LEU A 460 0.21 10.39 -12.76
N LYS A 461 -0.38 10.60 -11.58
CA LYS A 461 0.37 10.79 -10.33
C LYS A 461 0.43 9.50 -9.52
N ILE A 462 1.64 9.10 -9.13
CA ILE A 462 1.93 7.92 -8.32
C ILE A 462 2.55 8.33 -7.00
N LEU A 463 2.03 7.80 -5.90
CA LEU A 463 2.56 8.01 -4.55
C LEU A 463 3.02 6.70 -3.92
N ASP A 464 4.21 6.73 -3.33
CA ASP A 464 4.61 5.80 -2.27
C ASP A 464 4.63 6.54 -0.91
N PRO A 465 3.66 6.31 -0.01
CA PRO A 465 3.50 7.08 1.22
C PRO A 465 4.45 6.67 2.35
N ALA A 466 5.23 5.60 2.15
CA ALA A 466 6.25 5.13 3.07
C ALA A 466 7.41 4.53 2.24
N CYS A 467 8.07 5.39 1.46
CA CYS A 467 8.78 4.95 0.27
C CYS A 467 10.05 4.16 0.52
N GLY A 468 10.68 4.29 1.68
CA GLY A 468 11.95 3.63 1.97
C GLY A 468 12.98 3.96 0.88
N SER A 469 13.52 2.92 0.24
CA SER A 469 14.48 3.05 -0.88
C SER A 469 13.82 3.32 -2.25
N GLY A 470 12.51 3.53 -2.31
CA GLY A 470 11.80 3.86 -3.55
C GLY A 470 11.54 2.68 -4.48
N HIS A 471 11.54 1.43 -3.99
CA HIS A 471 11.40 0.23 -4.84
C HIS A 471 10.18 0.24 -5.76
N PHE A 472 9.02 0.69 -5.26
CA PHE A 472 7.82 0.83 -6.08
C PHE A 472 7.97 1.91 -7.15
N LEU A 473 8.58 3.05 -6.78
CA LEU A 473 8.82 4.16 -7.70
C LEU A 473 9.79 3.79 -8.82
N LEU A 474 10.81 2.96 -8.54
CA LEU A 474 11.77 2.50 -9.56
C LEU A 474 11.12 1.67 -10.65
N TYR A 475 10.17 0.79 -10.30
CA TYR A 475 9.48 -0.01 -11.30
C TYR A 475 8.34 0.75 -11.97
N ALA A 476 7.67 1.66 -11.25
CA ALA A 476 6.72 2.60 -11.84
C ALA A 476 7.40 3.50 -12.89
N PHE A 477 8.64 3.93 -12.65
CA PHE A 477 9.47 4.65 -13.63
C PHE A 477 9.57 3.86 -14.95
N ASP A 478 9.92 2.58 -14.89
CA ASP A 478 10.09 1.73 -16.07
C ASP A 478 8.78 1.60 -16.87
N LEU A 479 7.64 1.43 -16.19
CA LEU A 479 6.34 1.39 -16.86
C LEU A 479 5.97 2.74 -17.49
N LEU A 480 6.29 3.85 -16.82
CA LEU A 480 6.01 5.18 -17.34
C LEU A 480 6.80 5.47 -18.61
N GLU A 481 8.06 5.01 -18.75
CA GLU A 481 8.79 5.16 -20.02
C GLU A 481 7.99 4.59 -21.19
N THR A 482 7.45 3.38 -21.03
CA THR A 482 6.60 2.74 -22.03
C THR A 482 5.30 3.51 -22.27
N ILE A 483 4.68 4.04 -21.21
CA ILE A 483 3.43 4.83 -21.29
C ILE A 483 3.65 6.12 -22.08
N TYR A 484 4.72 6.88 -21.79
CA TYR A 484 5.05 8.11 -22.52
C TYR A 484 5.28 7.82 -24.01
N GLU A 485 6.01 6.75 -24.34
CA GLU A 485 6.22 6.35 -25.73
C GLU A 485 4.89 6.01 -26.44
N GLU A 486 4.03 5.20 -25.82
CA GLU A 486 2.76 4.79 -26.42
C GLU A 486 1.77 5.95 -26.55
N ALA A 487 1.79 6.90 -25.61
CA ALA A 487 0.96 8.09 -25.68
C ALA A 487 1.36 9.05 -26.80
N TYR A 488 2.63 9.06 -27.22
CA TYR A 488 3.09 9.93 -28.30
C TYR A 488 2.50 9.56 -29.66
N ASP A 489 2.35 8.26 -29.91
CA ASP A 489 1.80 7.72 -31.17
C ASP A 489 0.27 7.63 -31.16
N ASP A 490 -0.35 7.95 -30.02
CA ASP A 490 -1.80 7.88 -29.86
C ASP A 490 -2.54 9.03 -30.56
N PRO A 491 -3.67 8.79 -31.25
CA PRO A 491 -4.41 9.85 -31.93
C PRO A 491 -4.98 10.94 -31.01
N ASP A 492 -5.35 10.59 -29.77
CA ASP A 492 -6.05 11.49 -28.84
C ASP A 492 -5.08 12.16 -27.84
N LEU A 493 -4.11 11.40 -27.33
CA LEU A 493 -3.09 11.89 -26.39
C LEU A 493 -1.87 12.52 -27.09
N GLY A 494 -1.48 11.97 -28.25
CA GLY A 494 -0.28 12.35 -28.99
C GLY A 494 -0.19 13.82 -29.37
N PRO A 495 -1.26 14.50 -29.84
CA PRO A 495 -1.19 15.88 -30.28
C PRO A 495 -0.63 16.86 -29.24
N LYS A 496 -0.86 16.63 -27.93
CA LYS A 496 -0.31 17.47 -26.86
C LYS A 496 1.20 17.29 -26.69
N LEU A 497 1.70 16.06 -26.82
CA LEU A 497 3.12 15.75 -26.70
C LEU A 497 3.88 16.17 -27.97
N GLN A 498 3.29 15.95 -29.15
CA GLN A 498 3.86 16.32 -30.45
C GLN A 498 3.99 17.85 -30.66
N GLN A 499 3.20 18.65 -29.94
CA GLN A 499 3.36 20.11 -29.91
C GLN A 499 4.63 20.55 -29.17
N GLU A 500 5.05 19.81 -28.14
CA GLU A 500 6.20 20.14 -27.30
C GLU A 500 7.48 19.43 -27.76
N PHE A 501 7.35 18.21 -28.30
CA PHE A 501 8.45 17.37 -28.75
C PHE A 501 8.30 17.07 -30.24
N ALA A 502 9.32 17.43 -31.02
CA ALA A 502 9.27 17.33 -32.48
C ALA A 502 9.23 15.88 -33.00
N ASP A 503 9.83 14.94 -32.27
CA ASP A 503 9.86 13.52 -32.59
C ASP A 503 9.91 12.67 -31.31
N LEU A 504 9.70 11.35 -31.47
CA LEU A 504 9.71 10.39 -30.37
C LEU A 504 11.07 10.34 -29.67
N ASP A 505 12.17 10.58 -30.37
CA ASP A 505 13.50 10.59 -29.77
C ASP A 505 13.70 11.81 -28.87
N ALA A 506 13.16 12.97 -29.24
CA ALA A 506 13.12 14.15 -28.38
C ALA A 506 12.30 13.88 -27.11
N LEU A 507 11.15 13.21 -27.22
CA LEU A 507 10.37 12.80 -26.06
C LEU A 507 11.14 11.80 -25.19
N ARG A 508 11.76 10.77 -25.76
CA ARG A 508 12.57 9.80 -25.02
C ARG A 508 13.69 10.45 -24.22
N ARG A 509 14.32 11.50 -24.77
CA ARG A 509 15.34 12.28 -24.06
C ARG A 509 14.76 13.10 -22.90
N ALA A 510 13.51 13.56 -22.99
CA ALA A 510 12.85 14.35 -21.96
C ALA A 510 12.14 13.49 -20.89
N ALA A 511 11.66 12.30 -21.26
CA ALA A 511 10.78 11.47 -20.45
C ALA A 511 11.35 11.15 -19.05
N PRO A 512 12.63 10.75 -18.87
CA PRO A 512 13.18 10.54 -17.53
C PRO A 512 13.05 11.74 -16.59
N ALA A 513 13.27 12.95 -17.09
CA ALA A 513 13.12 14.17 -16.30
C ALA A 513 11.64 14.50 -16.01
N LEU A 514 10.75 14.31 -17.00
CA LEU A 514 9.30 14.49 -16.82
C LEU A 514 8.73 13.50 -15.79
N ILE A 515 9.13 12.23 -15.85
CA ILE A 515 8.67 11.19 -14.92
C ILE A 515 8.99 11.56 -13.46
N LEU A 516 10.21 12.02 -13.20
CA LEU A 516 10.63 12.41 -11.84
C LEU A 516 9.94 13.68 -11.35
N LYS A 517 9.56 14.57 -12.26
CA LYS A 517 8.95 15.86 -11.97
C LYS A 517 7.44 15.80 -11.83
N ASP A 518 6.75 15.10 -12.74
CA ASP A 518 5.30 15.18 -12.89
C ASP A 518 4.58 13.94 -12.33
N ASN A 519 5.25 12.76 -12.33
CA ASN A 519 4.60 11.50 -12.03
C ASN A 519 4.90 10.93 -10.63
N LEU A 520 6.19 10.79 -10.27
CA LEU A 520 6.60 10.00 -9.11
C LEU A 520 6.71 10.84 -7.85
N HIS A 521 6.03 10.41 -6.79
CA HIS A 521 6.00 11.07 -5.49
C HIS A 521 6.28 10.06 -4.37
N GLY A 522 7.05 10.46 -3.37
CA GLY A 522 7.43 9.59 -2.25
C GLY A 522 7.49 10.35 -0.95
N ILE A 523 6.98 9.74 0.12
CA ILE A 523 7.04 10.27 1.48
C ILE A 523 7.72 9.24 2.36
N ASP A 524 8.67 9.67 3.19
CA ASP A 524 9.18 8.86 4.31
C ASP A 524 9.43 9.73 5.54
N ILE A 525 9.43 9.14 6.74
CA ILE A 525 9.79 9.83 7.98
C ILE A 525 11.32 9.84 8.21
N ASP A 526 12.07 8.97 7.52
CA ASP A 526 13.53 8.90 7.61
C ASP A 526 14.17 9.68 6.44
N PRO A 527 14.84 10.82 6.66
CA PRO A 527 15.46 11.61 5.58
C PRO A 527 16.48 10.78 4.78
N ARG A 528 17.10 9.80 5.45
CA ARG A 528 18.03 8.85 4.83
C ARG A 528 17.34 7.95 3.80
N ALA A 529 16.09 7.56 4.02
CA ALA A 529 15.32 6.78 3.05
C ALA A 529 15.08 7.61 1.78
N VAL A 530 14.64 8.86 1.95
CA VAL A 530 14.40 9.82 0.87
C VAL A 530 15.66 10.06 0.03
N GLN A 531 16.81 10.26 0.67
CA GLN A 531 18.11 10.38 -0.01
C GLN A 531 18.44 9.16 -0.88
N ILE A 532 18.19 7.95 -0.36
CA ILE A 532 18.48 6.70 -1.07
C ILE A 532 17.51 6.46 -2.22
N ALA A 533 16.22 6.76 -2.03
CA ALA A 533 15.23 6.73 -3.10
C ALA A 533 15.59 7.72 -4.22
N GLY A 534 16.04 8.94 -3.87
CA GLY A 534 16.49 9.95 -4.83
C GLY A 534 17.69 9.48 -5.66
N LEU A 535 18.72 8.93 -4.99
CA LEU A 535 19.87 8.33 -5.66
C LEU A 535 19.47 7.18 -6.59
N ALA A 536 18.59 6.29 -6.14
CA ALA A 536 18.16 5.14 -6.94
C ALA A 536 17.39 5.58 -8.20
N LEU A 537 16.50 6.57 -8.07
CA LEU A 537 15.77 7.15 -9.21
C LEU A 537 16.70 7.88 -10.17
N TRP A 538 17.68 8.63 -9.66
CA TRP A 538 18.71 9.26 -10.49
C TRP A 538 19.49 8.21 -11.27
N LEU A 539 19.98 7.15 -10.60
CA LEU A 539 20.67 6.03 -11.26
C LEU A 539 19.82 5.37 -12.35
N ARG A 540 18.51 5.23 -12.12
CA ARG A 540 17.56 4.70 -13.12
C ARG A 540 17.42 5.63 -14.32
N ALA A 541 17.25 6.93 -14.10
CA ALA A 541 17.18 7.92 -15.17
C ALA A 541 18.48 7.98 -15.99
N GLN A 542 19.63 7.92 -15.32
CA GLN A 542 20.93 7.88 -16.00
C GLN A 542 21.11 6.61 -16.87
N HIS A 543 20.62 5.46 -16.40
CA HIS A 543 20.62 4.23 -17.19
C HIS A 543 19.73 4.34 -18.43
N SER A 544 18.58 5.02 -18.33
CA SER A 544 17.74 5.32 -19.51
C SER A 544 18.50 6.17 -20.54
N TYR A 545 19.15 7.25 -20.10
CA TYR A 545 19.98 8.07 -21.00
C TYR A 545 21.14 7.30 -21.63
N GLN A 546 21.76 6.36 -20.91
CA GLN A 546 22.79 5.48 -21.46
C GLN A 546 22.24 4.55 -22.56
N ARG A 547 21.03 3.99 -22.38
CA ARG A 547 20.37 3.18 -23.41
C ARG A 547 20.08 3.97 -24.69
N LEU A 548 19.83 5.27 -24.56
CA LEU A 548 19.67 6.20 -25.68
C LEU A 548 21.00 6.63 -26.32
N GLY A 549 22.14 6.23 -25.75
CA GLY A 549 23.46 6.60 -26.25
C GLY A 549 23.88 8.04 -25.96
N LEU A 550 23.20 8.73 -25.02
CA LEU A 550 23.50 10.13 -24.69
C LEU A 550 24.79 10.25 -23.87
N LYS A 551 25.65 11.18 -24.30
CA LYS A 551 26.85 11.56 -23.54
C LYS A 551 26.44 12.33 -22.29
N PRO A 552 27.21 12.26 -21.17
CA PRO A 552 26.90 12.99 -19.94
C PRO A 552 26.58 14.48 -20.14
N THR A 553 27.31 15.17 -21.03
CA THR A 553 27.11 16.60 -21.35
C THR A 553 25.80 16.92 -22.06
N GLU A 554 25.15 15.91 -22.64
CA GLU A 554 23.89 16.04 -23.40
C GLU A 554 22.67 15.65 -22.54
N ARG A 555 22.90 15.12 -21.33
CA ARG A 555 21.83 14.65 -20.46
C ARG A 555 21.14 15.85 -19.80
N PRO A 556 19.80 15.91 -19.82
CA PRO A 556 19.08 16.94 -19.08
C PRO A 556 19.39 16.86 -17.58
N PRO A 557 19.62 18.00 -16.92
CA PRO A 557 19.82 18.02 -15.47
C PRO A 557 18.52 17.63 -14.77
N ILE A 558 18.61 16.79 -13.74
CA ILE A 558 17.45 16.33 -12.98
C ILE A 558 17.22 17.32 -11.84
N ARG A 559 16.40 18.34 -12.08
CA ARG A 559 16.17 19.44 -11.13
C ARG A 559 14.88 19.23 -10.35
N LYS A 560 15.04 18.62 -9.16
CA LYS A 560 14.01 18.36 -8.12
C LYS A 560 13.04 17.22 -8.49
N GLY A 561 13.00 16.19 -7.64
CA GLY A 561 11.95 15.16 -7.65
C GLY A 561 10.95 15.38 -6.50
N ASN A 562 9.81 14.70 -6.53
CA ASN A 562 8.77 14.84 -5.52
C ASN A 562 8.93 13.86 -4.34
N LEU A 563 10.18 13.66 -3.90
CA LEU A 563 10.48 12.87 -2.71
C LEU A 563 10.65 13.80 -1.52
N VAL A 564 9.86 13.60 -0.47
CA VAL A 564 9.79 14.50 0.68
C VAL A 564 9.96 13.74 1.98
N THR A 565 10.73 14.32 2.90
CA THR A 565 10.79 13.82 4.27
C THR A 565 9.65 14.45 5.07
N ALA A 566 8.87 13.63 5.76
CA ALA A 566 7.91 14.10 6.74
C ALA A 566 8.63 14.50 8.04
N GLU A 567 9.47 15.54 7.98
CA GLU A 567 10.15 16.08 9.15
C GLU A 567 9.23 16.97 9.97
N PRO A 568 9.35 16.93 11.31
CA PRO A 568 8.67 17.90 12.15
C PRO A 568 9.23 19.30 11.88
N MET A 569 8.40 20.33 12.06
CA MET A 569 8.92 21.70 12.04
C MET A 569 9.98 21.90 13.13
N PRO A 570 10.97 22.78 12.94
CA PRO A 570 12.06 22.99 13.88
C PRO A 570 11.63 23.20 15.35
N GLY A 571 12.52 22.91 16.29
CA GLY A 571 12.23 23.06 17.73
C GLY A 571 12.46 24.48 18.26
N GLU A 572 13.22 25.29 17.52
CA GLU A 572 13.75 26.60 17.94
C GLU A 572 12.69 27.70 17.88
N ARG A 573 11.94 27.86 18.97
CA ARG A 573 10.89 28.89 19.10
C ARG A 573 11.40 30.32 18.89
N ASP A 574 12.63 30.61 19.31
CA ASP A 574 13.28 31.90 19.12
C ASP A 574 13.53 32.22 17.63
N LEU A 575 13.85 31.20 16.82
CA LEU A 575 14.02 31.35 15.38
C LEU A 575 12.67 31.44 14.67
N LEU A 576 11.64 30.74 15.17
CA LEU A 576 10.27 30.88 14.68
C LEU A 576 9.75 32.30 14.87
N GLU A 577 9.94 32.91 16.04
CA GLU A 577 9.52 34.30 16.30
C GLU A 577 10.21 35.29 15.35
N GLN A 578 11.51 35.08 15.09
CA GLN A 578 12.25 35.89 14.12
C GLN A 578 11.73 35.70 12.69
N TYR A 579 11.44 34.47 12.29
CA TYR A 579 10.86 34.18 10.97
C TYR A 579 9.47 34.79 10.82
N LEU A 580 8.59 34.63 11.82
CA LEU A 580 7.26 35.23 11.82
C LEU A 580 7.29 36.76 11.66
N ALA A 581 8.33 37.44 12.14
CA ALA A 581 8.52 38.87 11.93
C ALA A 581 8.70 39.24 10.44
N THR A 582 9.26 38.34 9.63
CA THR A 582 9.44 38.50 8.17
C THR A 582 8.19 38.08 7.37
N VAL A 583 7.34 37.24 7.94
CA VAL A 583 6.11 36.75 7.30
C VAL A 583 5.00 37.81 7.35
N ASP A 584 4.24 37.92 6.26
CA ASP A 584 3.01 38.74 6.17
C ASP A 584 2.07 38.44 7.35
N GLU A 585 1.61 39.48 8.03
CA GLU A 585 0.70 39.41 9.18
C GLU A 585 -0.50 38.48 8.93
N ARG A 586 -1.03 38.47 7.70
CA ARG A 586 -2.18 37.64 7.31
C ARG A 586 -1.88 36.15 7.33
N LEU A 587 -0.61 35.75 7.17
CA LEU A 587 -0.17 34.37 7.12
C LEU A 587 0.41 33.90 8.46
N ARG A 588 0.73 34.80 9.40
CA ARG A 588 1.35 34.43 10.70
C ARG A 588 0.54 33.40 11.48
N SER A 589 -0.79 33.56 11.57
CA SER A 589 -1.63 32.59 12.29
C SER A 589 -1.66 31.22 11.61
N LEU A 590 -1.60 31.19 10.27
CA LEU A 590 -1.54 29.96 9.49
C LEU A 590 -0.20 29.25 9.72
N VAL A 591 0.92 29.99 9.70
CA VAL A 591 2.26 29.44 9.99
C VAL A 591 2.32 28.84 11.39
N VAL A 592 1.80 29.53 12.40
CA VAL A 592 1.77 29.00 13.78
C VAL A 592 0.91 27.73 13.90
N ALA A 593 -0.25 27.68 13.23
CA ALA A 593 -1.10 26.49 13.22
C ALA A 593 -0.44 25.30 12.53
N ILE A 594 0.18 25.53 11.36
CA ILE A 594 0.96 24.51 10.65
C ILE A 594 2.11 24.03 11.53
N TRP A 595 2.82 24.96 12.19
CA TRP A 595 3.97 24.66 13.04
C TRP A 595 3.63 23.68 14.17
N GLU A 596 2.57 23.96 14.94
CA GLU A 596 2.21 23.12 16.09
C GLU A 596 1.70 21.73 15.65
N GLU A 597 0.97 21.63 14.54
CA GLU A 597 0.46 20.35 14.03
C GLU A 597 1.57 19.49 13.38
N MET A 598 2.48 20.13 12.65
CA MET A 598 3.63 19.48 12.02
C MET A 598 4.61 18.87 13.04
N ARG A 599 4.50 19.18 14.33
CA ARG A 599 5.28 18.49 15.38
C ARG A 599 5.07 16.98 15.39
N LEU A 600 3.92 16.50 14.90
CA LEU A 600 3.63 15.09 14.75
C LEU A 600 4.14 14.49 13.43
N ALA A 601 4.57 15.30 12.45
CA ALA A 601 4.95 14.84 11.11
C ALA A 601 6.04 13.76 11.16
N GLY A 602 7.09 13.97 11.98
CA GLY A 602 8.18 13.01 12.16
C GLY A 602 7.77 11.62 12.66
N GLU A 603 6.58 11.45 13.22
CA GLU A 603 6.09 10.18 13.76
C GLU A 603 4.82 9.68 13.04
N ALA A 604 3.93 10.58 12.65
CA ALA A 604 2.72 10.27 11.90
C ALA A 604 3.00 10.08 10.41
N GLY A 605 4.05 10.70 9.89
CA GLY A 605 4.40 10.72 8.47
C GLY A 605 3.22 11.16 7.61
N SER A 606 3.00 10.42 6.53
CA SER A 606 1.84 10.57 5.67
C SER A 606 0.51 10.17 6.34
N LEU A 607 0.37 10.05 7.66
CA LEU A 607 -0.95 9.99 8.33
C LEU A 607 -1.39 11.36 8.89
N LEU A 608 -0.46 12.32 8.96
CA LEU A 608 -0.78 13.69 9.35
C LEU A 608 -1.60 14.36 8.25
N LYS A 609 -2.85 14.71 8.56
CA LYS A 609 -3.79 15.34 7.64
C LYS A 609 -3.66 16.86 7.70
N ILE A 610 -2.47 17.34 7.36
CA ILE A 610 -2.11 18.75 7.44
C ILE A 610 -2.98 19.61 6.50
N GLU A 611 -3.39 19.02 5.38
CA GLU A 611 -4.29 19.61 4.41
C GLU A 611 -5.66 20.01 4.99
N GLU A 612 -6.22 19.21 5.93
CA GLU A 612 -7.48 19.52 6.62
C GLU A 612 -7.32 20.71 7.58
N ILE A 613 -6.15 20.88 8.18
CA ILE A 613 -5.85 22.00 9.09
C ILE A 613 -5.69 23.29 8.30
N ILE A 614 -4.86 23.25 7.25
CA ILE A 614 -4.63 24.39 6.36
C ILE A 614 -5.96 24.88 5.78
N SER A 615 -6.78 23.96 5.28
CA SER A 615 -8.10 24.28 4.74
C SER A 615 -8.98 25.04 5.74
N ARG A 616 -9.05 24.58 7.00
CA ARG A 616 -9.81 25.24 8.06
C ARG A 616 -9.26 26.61 8.44
N GLU A 617 -7.95 26.78 8.50
CA GLU A 617 -7.33 28.07 8.80
C GLU A 617 -7.50 29.07 7.65
N LEU A 618 -7.42 28.61 6.40
CA LEU A 618 -7.73 29.41 5.22
C LEU A 618 -9.18 29.88 5.21
N GLU A 619 -10.14 29.02 5.57
CA GLU A 619 -11.54 29.40 5.72
C GLU A 619 -11.75 30.46 6.80
N LYS A 620 -11.09 30.33 7.96
CA LYS A 620 -11.13 31.34 9.03
C LYS A 620 -10.56 32.68 8.56
N ALA A 621 -9.43 32.66 7.83
CA ALA A 621 -8.82 33.86 7.29
C ALA A 621 -9.73 34.55 6.26
N ARG A 622 -10.39 33.78 5.38
CA ARG A 622 -11.38 34.30 4.41
C ARG A 622 -12.57 34.98 5.10
N ARG A 623 -13.12 34.36 6.15
CA ARG A 623 -14.21 34.94 6.95
C ARG A 623 -13.80 36.25 7.62
N LYS A 624 -12.57 36.36 8.12
CA LYS A 624 -12.04 37.60 8.71
C LYS A 624 -11.78 38.70 7.68
N ALA A 625 -11.48 38.34 6.43
CA ALA A 625 -11.24 39.28 5.33
C ALA A 625 -12.53 39.87 4.71
N GLY A 626 -13.71 39.52 5.23
CA GLY A 626 -14.99 40.08 4.76
C GLY A 626 -15.48 39.50 3.43
N VAL A 627 -14.95 38.36 2.99
CA VAL A 627 -15.47 37.62 1.83
C VAL A 627 -16.63 36.75 2.33
N GLU A 628 -17.84 36.98 1.83
CA GLU A 628 -18.99 36.11 2.09
C GLU A 628 -18.68 34.69 1.60
N VAL A 629 -18.59 33.77 2.54
CA VAL A 629 -18.51 32.32 2.27
C VAL A 629 -19.92 31.79 2.49
N PRO A 630 -20.60 31.20 1.49
CA PRO A 630 -21.89 30.57 1.71
C PRO A 630 -21.77 29.53 2.83
N PRO A 631 -22.76 29.43 3.74
CA PRO A 631 -22.74 28.40 4.75
C PRO A 631 -22.77 27.03 4.05
N VAL A 632 -21.79 26.18 4.35
CA VAL A 632 -21.89 24.74 4.07
C VAL A 632 -23.06 24.21 4.90
N GLN A 633 -24.25 24.19 4.30
CA GLN A 633 -25.44 23.62 4.92
C GLN A 633 -25.37 22.10 4.80
N THR A 634 -25.21 21.46 5.95
CA THR A 634 -25.62 20.07 6.16
C THR A 634 -27.15 20.01 6.04
N THR A 635 -27.71 19.50 4.94
CA THR A 635 -28.80 18.49 4.91
C THR A 635 -29.28 18.16 3.50
N TYR A 636 -29.83 16.95 3.39
CA TYR A 636 -30.50 16.29 2.26
C TYR A 636 -31.37 17.17 1.33
N LEU A 637 -31.24 16.86 0.02
CA LEU A 637 -32.17 17.00 -1.11
C LEU A 637 -32.76 18.38 -1.47
N GLY A 638 -32.48 18.82 -2.72
CA GLY A 638 -33.51 19.45 -3.58
C GLY A 638 -33.14 20.76 -4.31
N GLN A 639 -32.81 20.62 -5.60
CA GLN A 639 -33.01 21.56 -6.73
C GLN A 639 -32.06 22.75 -7.01
N ARG A 640 -31.22 22.48 -8.03
CA ARG A 640 -30.90 23.25 -9.26
C ARG A 640 -30.63 24.77 -9.18
N GLU A 641 -29.34 25.09 -9.29
CA GLU A 641 -28.81 25.91 -10.39
C GLU A 641 -27.67 25.13 -11.08
N ALA A 642 -27.65 25.16 -12.41
CA ALA A 642 -26.68 24.45 -13.23
C ALA A 642 -25.33 25.16 -13.22
N ALA A 643 -24.31 24.50 -12.68
CA ALA A 643 -22.91 24.42 -13.15
C ALA A 643 -22.02 23.89 -12.01
N VAL A 644 -21.41 22.71 -12.21
CA VAL A 644 -20.21 22.17 -11.52
C VAL A 644 -20.24 22.17 -9.98
N GLN A 645 -20.42 21.01 -9.32
CA GLN A 645 -19.71 20.59 -8.09
C GLN A 645 -20.33 19.36 -7.42
N THR A 646 -19.83 18.18 -7.77
CA THR A 646 -20.03 16.94 -7.01
C THR A 646 -19.00 16.91 -5.88
N LYS A 647 -19.45 17.01 -4.61
CA LYS A 647 -18.65 16.94 -3.36
C LYS A 647 -17.37 17.81 -3.39
N MET A 648 -17.53 19.08 -3.00
CA MET A 648 -16.46 20.01 -2.61
C MET A 648 -15.56 19.41 -1.49
N THR A 649 -14.55 18.64 -1.89
CA THR A 649 -13.24 18.65 -1.23
C THR A 649 -12.57 19.96 -1.64
N LEU A 650 -11.95 20.70 -0.71
CA LEU A 650 -11.41 22.06 -0.88
C LEU A 650 -10.50 22.26 -2.11
N THR A 651 -11.13 22.39 -3.27
CA THR A 651 -10.53 22.60 -4.60
C THR A 651 -11.23 23.77 -5.27
N ASP A 652 -11.44 24.83 -4.50
CA ASP A 652 -11.64 26.15 -5.07
C ASP A 652 -10.34 26.45 -5.85
N GLU A 653 -10.39 26.63 -7.17
CA GLU A 653 -9.22 27.07 -7.96
C GLU A 653 -8.59 28.31 -7.32
N LYS A 654 -9.43 29.17 -6.74
CA LYS A 654 -9.01 30.33 -5.94
C LYS A 654 -8.28 29.96 -4.64
N GLY A 655 -8.61 28.83 -4.02
CA GLY A 655 -7.90 28.28 -2.86
C GLY A 655 -6.54 27.68 -3.20
N ARG A 656 -6.42 27.00 -4.35
CA ARG A 656 -5.13 26.56 -4.90
C ARG A 656 -4.25 27.75 -5.28
N LEU A 657 -4.82 28.72 -5.99
CA LEU A 657 -4.13 29.97 -6.35
C LEU A 657 -3.69 30.73 -5.10
N PHE A 658 -4.55 30.84 -4.07
CA PHE A 658 -4.17 31.46 -2.81
C PHE A 658 -3.02 30.71 -2.13
N TRP A 659 -3.08 29.37 -2.03
CA TRP A 659 -1.99 28.64 -1.40
C TRP A 659 -0.70 28.74 -2.21
N SER A 660 -0.74 28.64 -3.54
CA SER A 660 0.45 28.81 -4.37
C SER A 660 1.06 30.20 -4.15
N ASP A 661 0.24 31.25 -4.07
CA ASP A 661 0.70 32.60 -3.71
C ASP A 661 1.23 32.67 -2.27
N ALA A 662 0.55 32.05 -1.30
CA ALA A 662 0.97 32.02 0.09
C ALA A 662 2.27 31.25 0.29
N GLU A 663 2.43 30.08 -0.32
CA GLU A 663 3.63 29.26 -0.32
C GLU A 663 4.80 30.02 -0.94
N ASN A 664 4.60 30.64 -2.12
CA ASN A 664 5.61 31.49 -2.74
C ASN A 664 6.02 32.65 -1.82
N LYS A 665 5.07 33.26 -1.11
CA LYS A 665 5.36 34.31 -0.11
C LYS A 665 6.11 33.77 1.10
N LEU A 666 5.76 32.59 1.61
CA LEU A 666 6.45 31.93 2.72
C LEU A 666 7.88 31.54 2.33
N LEU A 667 8.08 30.96 1.14
CA LEU A 667 9.40 30.62 0.62
C LEU A 667 10.27 31.86 0.41
N ARG A 668 9.70 32.95 -0.12
CA ARG A 668 10.43 34.24 -0.24
C ARG A 668 10.80 34.80 1.14
N ALA A 669 9.89 34.77 2.11
CA ALA A 669 10.19 35.20 3.47
C ALA A 669 11.29 34.34 4.12
N LEU A 670 11.31 33.02 3.84
CA LEU A 670 12.40 32.13 4.26
C LEU A 670 13.73 32.51 3.60
N ASP A 671 13.74 32.77 2.29
CA ASP A 671 14.96 33.17 1.57
C ASP A 671 15.50 34.52 2.09
N GLU A 672 14.62 35.50 2.33
CA GLU A 672 14.97 36.78 2.95
C GLU A 672 15.52 36.60 4.37
N TYR A 673 14.92 35.70 5.16
CA TYR A 673 15.38 35.37 6.51
C TYR A 673 16.79 34.77 6.52
N ILE A 674 17.11 33.90 5.54
CA ILE A 674 18.46 33.33 5.38
C ILE A 674 19.46 34.38 4.91
N ALA A 675 19.09 35.24 3.95
CA ALA A 675 19.99 36.22 3.34
C ALA A 675 20.63 37.20 4.33
N HIS A 676 19.96 37.46 5.47
CA HIS A 676 20.45 38.35 6.53
C HIS A 676 21.32 37.64 7.60
N ALA A 677 21.77 36.40 7.35
CA ALA A 677 22.47 35.61 8.34
C ALA A 677 23.98 35.42 8.02
N SER A 678 24.86 35.68 9.00
CA SER A 678 26.32 35.45 8.88
C SER A 678 26.87 34.75 10.14
N GLY A 679 27.94 33.95 9.98
CA GLY A 679 28.61 33.21 11.08
C GLY A 679 27.82 32.00 11.61
N GLY A 680 28.13 31.52 12.83
CA GLY A 680 27.47 30.35 13.45
C GLY A 680 25.97 30.53 13.74
N LYS A 681 25.51 31.77 13.94
CA LYS A 681 24.08 32.12 13.92
C LYS A 681 23.45 31.91 12.53
N GLY A 682 24.24 32.02 11.48
CA GLY A 682 23.88 31.68 10.11
C GLY A 682 23.62 30.19 9.90
N THR A 683 24.42 29.30 10.48
CA THR A 683 24.21 27.85 10.35
C THR A 683 22.90 27.39 10.97
N ARG A 684 22.58 27.83 12.21
CA ARG A 684 21.29 27.51 12.84
C ARG A 684 20.09 28.02 12.05
N ARG A 685 20.19 29.23 11.46
CA ARG A 685 19.14 29.77 10.59
C ARG A 685 18.99 28.99 9.28
N ARG A 686 20.09 28.52 8.68
CA ARG A 686 20.07 27.67 7.47
C ARG A 686 19.41 26.32 7.75
N LEU A 687 19.75 25.67 8.88
CA LEU A 687 19.12 24.41 9.30
C LEU A 687 17.61 24.59 9.51
N PHE A 688 17.22 25.60 10.30
CA PHE A 688 15.82 25.96 10.51
C PHE A 688 15.05 26.17 9.19
N ALA A 689 15.65 26.90 8.24
CA ALA A 689 14.99 27.18 6.98
C ALA A 689 14.96 25.96 6.03
N GLY A 690 15.95 25.07 6.13
CA GLY A 690 15.99 23.78 5.44
C GLY A 690 14.81 22.89 5.86
N ASP A 691 14.63 22.69 7.15
CA ASP A 691 13.50 21.93 7.72
C ASP A 691 12.15 22.56 7.36
N ALA A 692 12.05 23.89 7.43
CA ALA A 692 10.83 24.61 7.06
C ALA A 692 10.49 24.42 5.56
N ARG A 693 11.49 24.39 4.69
CA ARG A 693 11.31 24.10 3.25
C ARG A 693 10.85 22.66 3.03
N GLN A 694 11.46 21.69 3.70
CA GLN A 694 11.01 20.29 3.66
C GLN A 694 9.56 20.15 4.16
N GLY A 695 9.19 20.86 5.23
CA GLY A 695 7.83 20.90 5.74
C GLY A 695 6.82 21.45 4.73
N LEU A 696 7.18 22.48 3.97
CA LEU A 696 6.34 23.02 2.89
C LEU A 696 6.22 22.04 1.70
N ASP A 697 7.32 21.43 1.27
CA ASP A 697 7.31 20.40 0.22
C ASP A 697 6.42 19.20 0.65
N PHE A 698 6.49 18.78 1.91
CA PHE A 698 5.62 17.73 2.46
C PHE A 698 4.13 18.11 2.43
N ILE A 699 3.81 19.38 2.71
CA ILE A 699 2.43 19.90 2.63
C ILE A 699 1.92 19.86 1.18
N ASP A 700 2.74 20.23 0.20
CA ASP A 700 2.34 20.22 -1.21
C ASP A 700 2.02 18.81 -1.71
N VAL A 701 2.88 17.84 -1.40
CA VAL A 701 2.62 16.42 -1.72
C VAL A 701 1.37 15.91 -0.99
N SER A 702 1.17 16.28 0.29
CA SER A 702 0.00 15.86 1.08
C SER A 702 -1.33 16.43 0.59
N ARG A 703 -1.30 17.53 -0.18
CA ARG A 703 -2.49 18.16 -0.79
C ARG A 703 -2.79 17.64 -2.19
N SER A 704 -1.84 16.96 -2.81
CA SER A 704 -2.01 16.36 -4.14
C SER A 704 -2.97 15.17 -4.09
N HIS A 705 -3.53 14.82 -5.25
CA HIS A 705 -4.37 13.63 -5.42
C HIS A 705 -3.67 12.70 -6.41
N PHE A 706 -3.80 11.39 -6.17
CA PHE A 706 -3.00 10.39 -6.85
C PHE A 706 -3.88 9.40 -7.60
N ASP A 707 -3.45 9.02 -8.80
CA ASP A 707 -4.05 7.96 -9.61
C ASP A 707 -3.69 6.58 -9.08
N VAL A 708 -2.45 6.45 -8.60
CA VAL A 708 -1.91 5.21 -8.06
C VAL A 708 -1.23 5.45 -6.72
N VAL A 709 -1.54 4.65 -5.71
CA VAL A 709 -0.79 4.62 -4.45
C VAL A 709 -0.22 3.21 -4.24
N LEU A 710 1.10 3.08 -4.14
CA LEU A 710 1.81 1.82 -3.94
C LEU A 710 2.50 1.83 -2.58
N MET A 711 2.28 0.82 -1.74
CA MET A 711 2.78 0.88 -0.37
C MET A 711 3.14 -0.48 0.25
N ASN A 712 4.22 -0.44 1.03
CA ASN A 712 4.50 -1.38 2.12
C ASN A 712 4.43 -0.61 3.46
N PRO A 713 3.22 -0.33 3.98
CA PRO A 713 3.04 0.52 5.14
C PRO A 713 3.60 -0.13 6.42
N PRO A 714 3.95 0.67 7.45
CA PRO A 714 4.43 0.14 8.73
C PRO A 714 3.38 -0.72 9.44
N PHE A 715 3.84 -1.76 10.15
CA PHE A 715 3.00 -2.69 10.91
C PHE A 715 3.04 -2.39 12.42
N GLY A 716 1.90 -2.57 13.09
CA GLY A 716 1.76 -2.45 14.53
C GLY A 716 1.13 -1.13 14.97
N GLY A 717 1.26 -0.81 16.26
CA GLY A 717 0.70 0.42 16.82
C GLY A 717 1.54 1.66 16.50
N GLY A 718 0.87 2.82 16.46
CA GLY A 718 1.53 4.13 16.42
C GLY A 718 2.43 4.39 17.61
N SER A 719 3.24 5.44 17.52
CA SER A 719 4.03 5.92 18.64
C SER A 719 3.12 6.41 19.78
N LEU A 720 3.68 6.55 20.99
CA LEU A 720 2.93 7.06 22.14
C LEU A 720 2.35 8.46 21.89
N ARG A 721 3.04 9.33 21.12
CA ARG A 721 2.59 10.70 20.83
C ARG A 721 1.52 10.76 19.75
N THR A 722 1.59 9.89 18.76
CA THR A 722 0.62 9.85 17.65
C THR A 722 -0.64 9.07 18.00
N ARG A 723 -0.65 8.35 19.13
CA ARG A 723 -1.76 7.50 19.54
C ARG A 723 -3.10 8.24 19.63
N GLU A 724 -3.15 9.36 20.35
CA GLU A 724 -4.39 10.14 20.50
C GLU A 724 -4.88 10.70 19.16
N TYR A 725 -3.95 11.17 18.33
CA TYR A 725 -4.24 11.63 16.98
C TYR A 725 -4.85 10.51 16.12
N ILE A 726 -4.23 9.32 16.12
CA ILE A 726 -4.72 8.15 15.36
C ILE A 726 -6.09 7.71 15.88
N GLU A 727 -6.27 7.61 17.21
CA GLU A 727 -7.53 7.17 17.81
C GLU A 727 -8.69 8.13 17.49
N SER A 728 -8.42 9.43 17.37
CA SER A 728 -9.44 10.43 17.05
C SER A 728 -9.78 10.51 15.55
N ARG A 729 -8.80 10.40 14.64
CA ARG A 729 -8.98 10.60 13.20
C ARG A 729 -9.24 9.31 12.40
N PHE A 730 -8.82 8.15 12.91
CA PHE A 730 -8.85 6.88 12.18
C PHE A 730 -9.69 5.83 12.92
N GLN A 731 -10.92 6.17 13.29
CA GLN A 731 -11.75 5.34 14.19
C GLN A 731 -11.94 3.88 13.73
N SER A 732 -12.13 3.67 12.42
CA SER A 732 -12.31 2.33 11.84
C SER A 732 -11.00 1.55 11.65
N SER A 733 -9.84 2.21 11.70
CA SER A 733 -8.53 1.64 11.33
C SER A 733 -7.44 1.77 12.41
N ARG A 734 -7.70 2.47 13.53
CA ARG A 734 -6.78 2.79 14.64
C ARG A 734 -6.04 1.63 15.31
N GLN A 735 -6.43 0.39 15.01
CA GLN A 735 -5.87 -0.80 15.65
C GLN A 735 -4.47 -1.15 15.11
N ASP A 736 -4.14 -0.72 13.90
CA ASP A 736 -2.85 -1.00 13.27
C ASP A 736 -2.52 0.10 12.25
N LEU A 737 -1.25 0.52 12.18
CA LEU A 737 -0.79 1.56 11.28
C LEU A 737 -1.04 1.20 9.81
N PHE A 738 -0.83 -0.06 9.40
CA PHE A 738 -1.07 -0.42 7.99
C PHE A 738 -2.52 -0.15 7.59
N ALA A 739 -3.46 -0.38 8.50
CA ALA A 739 -4.87 -0.16 8.26
C ALA A 739 -5.17 1.34 8.13
N CYS A 740 -4.49 2.19 8.92
CA CYS A 740 -4.60 3.65 8.85
C CYS A 740 -4.05 4.19 7.52
N PHE A 741 -2.93 3.66 7.03
CA PHE A 741 -2.36 4.04 5.72
C PHE A 741 -3.32 3.68 4.58
N VAL A 742 -3.91 2.48 4.60
CA VAL A 742 -4.90 2.08 3.59
C VAL A 742 -6.17 2.93 3.69
N ASP A 743 -6.66 3.22 4.89
CA ASP A 743 -7.81 4.10 5.12
C ASP A 743 -7.56 5.51 4.57
N ARG A 744 -6.37 6.07 4.81
CA ARG A 744 -5.98 7.36 4.21
C ARG A 744 -5.94 7.29 2.69
N ALA A 745 -5.22 6.32 2.13
CA ALA A 745 -5.07 6.19 0.69
C ALA A 745 -6.41 6.01 -0.04
N VAL A 746 -7.35 5.26 0.53
CA VAL A 746 -8.71 5.09 -0.03
C VAL A 746 -9.49 6.42 -0.07
N ARG A 747 -9.22 7.34 0.86
CA ARG A 747 -9.91 8.64 0.93
C ARG A 747 -9.28 9.72 0.06
N ASP A 748 -7.97 9.64 -0.15
CA ASP A 748 -7.19 10.68 -0.84
C ASP A 748 -6.99 10.36 -2.34
N LEU A 749 -7.47 9.20 -2.80
CA LEU A 749 -7.36 8.75 -4.19
C LEU A 749 -8.31 9.52 -5.12
N VAL A 750 -7.88 9.72 -6.37
CA VAL A 750 -8.78 10.23 -7.43
C VAL A 750 -9.88 9.22 -7.75
N GLN A 751 -10.97 9.69 -8.38
CA GLN A 751 -11.99 8.79 -8.93
C GLN A 751 -11.35 7.83 -9.94
N ASN A 752 -11.72 6.55 -9.84
CA ASN A 752 -11.15 5.43 -10.58
C ASN A 752 -9.67 5.14 -10.27
N GLY A 753 -9.06 5.78 -9.28
CA GLY A 753 -7.69 5.49 -8.89
C GLY A 753 -7.53 4.08 -8.30
N GLN A 754 -6.28 3.61 -8.24
CA GLN A 754 -5.93 2.28 -7.75
C GLN A 754 -4.88 2.32 -6.63
N ILE A 755 -4.96 1.37 -5.70
CA ILE A 755 -4.02 1.26 -4.57
C ILE A 755 -3.43 -0.14 -4.58
N GLY A 756 -2.11 -0.26 -4.51
CA GLY A 756 -1.40 -1.52 -4.35
C GLY A 756 -0.78 -1.60 -2.96
N VAL A 757 -1.11 -2.64 -2.21
CA VAL A 757 -0.71 -2.78 -0.81
C VAL A 757 -0.09 -4.16 -0.57
N ILE A 758 1.05 -4.21 0.11
CA ILE A 758 1.48 -5.40 0.86
C ILE A 758 1.28 -5.15 2.35
N SER A 759 0.50 -6.00 3.02
CA SER A 759 0.28 -5.87 4.47
C SER A 759 0.23 -7.22 5.16
N THR A 760 0.13 -7.22 6.49
CA THR A 760 -0.11 -8.47 7.22
C THR A 760 -1.47 -9.07 6.86
N GLU A 761 -1.51 -10.40 6.68
CA GLU A 761 -2.78 -11.13 6.43
C GLU A 761 -3.77 -11.01 7.61
N ALA A 762 -3.28 -10.61 8.79
CA ALA A 762 -4.09 -10.41 9.98
C ALA A 762 -5.26 -9.43 9.77
N GLY A 763 -5.10 -8.44 8.87
CA GLY A 763 -6.16 -7.52 8.47
C GLY A 763 -7.44 -8.18 7.99
N PHE A 764 -7.32 -9.34 7.36
CA PHE A 764 -8.43 -10.06 6.74
C PHE A 764 -9.20 -10.99 7.69
N PHE A 765 -8.63 -11.26 8.88
CA PHE A 765 -9.12 -12.30 9.78
C PHE A 765 -9.24 -11.88 11.27
N ARG A 766 -8.51 -10.86 11.72
CA ARG A 766 -8.57 -10.44 13.14
C ARG A 766 -9.88 -9.72 13.43
N ARG A 767 -10.59 -10.16 14.49
CA ARG A 767 -11.81 -9.51 15.00
C ARG A 767 -11.65 -8.01 15.25
N THR A 768 -10.52 -7.58 15.81
CA THR A 768 -10.26 -6.15 16.10
C THR A 768 -10.26 -5.27 14.85
N LEU A 769 -9.98 -5.85 13.67
CA LEU A 769 -9.94 -5.15 12.37
C LEU A 769 -11.24 -5.32 11.57
N GLU A 770 -12.32 -5.79 12.20
CA GLU A 770 -13.65 -5.84 11.58
C GLU A 770 -14.14 -4.47 11.09
N PRO A 771 -14.03 -3.37 11.87
CA PRO A 771 -14.45 -2.05 11.38
C PRO A 771 -13.71 -1.63 10.11
N TRP A 772 -12.39 -1.89 10.05
CA TRP A 772 -11.58 -1.59 8.86
C TRP A 772 -12.04 -2.39 7.63
N ARG A 773 -12.31 -3.69 7.77
CA ARG A 773 -12.83 -4.51 6.67
C ARG A 773 -14.20 -4.03 6.19
N ARG A 774 -15.11 -3.74 7.12
CA ARG A 774 -16.47 -3.31 6.80
C ARG A 774 -16.49 -1.94 6.15
N ASP A 775 -15.80 -0.97 6.73
CA ASP A 775 -15.92 0.45 6.36
C ASP A 775 -14.97 0.80 5.21
N VAL A 776 -13.72 0.33 5.25
CA VAL A 776 -12.71 0.71 4.24
C VAL A 776 -12.74 -0.24 3.04
N LEU A 777 -12.60 -1.55 3.28
CA LEU A 777 -12.47 -2.53 2.18
C LEU A 777 -13.80 -2.87 1.49
N LEU A 778 -14.92 -2.80 2.21
CA LEU A 778 -16.23 -3.21 1.69
C LEU A 778 -17.23 -2.09 1.47
N ALA A 779 -17.07 -0.91 2.09
CA ALA A 779 -17.99 0.20 1.85
C ALA A 779 -17.38 1.25 0.91
N MET A 780 -16.10 1.59 1.08
CA MET A 780 -15.46 2.67 0.32
C MET A 780 -14.71 2.20 -0.95
N SER A 781 -14.20 0.97 -0.95
CA SER A 781 -13.36 0.45 -2.04
C SER A 781 -13.82 -0.90 -2.57
N THR A 782 -13.23 -1.30 -3.70
CA THR A 782 -13.35 -2.64 -4.25
C THR A 782 -11.98 -3.29 -4.37
N MET A 783 -11.81 -4.46 -3.76
CA MET A 783 -10.60 -5.26 -3.96
C MET A 783 -10.64 -5.90 -5.34
N SER A 784 -9.76 -5.50 -6.25
CA SER A 784 -9.73 -6.07 -7.59
C SER A 784 -9.07 -7.44 -7.57
N THR A 785 -7.85 -7.50 -7.02
CA THR A 785 -7.11 -8.76 -6.85
C THR A 785 -6.41 -8.84 -5.50
N MET A 786 -6.31 -10.05 -4.94
CA MET A 786 -5.49 -10.35 -3.76
C MET A 786 -4.62 -11.58 -4.00
N VAL A 787 -3.34 -11.50 -3.67
CA VAL A 787 -2.41 -12.62 -3.53
C VAL A 787 -2.16 -12.87 -2.05
N HIS A 788 -2.65 -13.99 -1.55
CA HIS A 788 -2.43 -14.45 -0.19
C HIS A 788 -1.14 -15.27 -0.12
N LEU A 789 -0.07 -14.65 0.41
CA LEU A 789 1.29 -15.19 0.37
C LEU A 789 1.65 -16.02 1.61
N GLY A 790 1.20 -15.61 2.80
CA GLY A 790 1.58 -16.26 4.05
C GLY A 790 2.93 -15.78 4.58
N GLY A 791 3.71 -16.67 5.23
CA GLY A 791 4.96 -16.30 5.89
C GLY A 791 6.19 -16.36 4.99
N HIS A 792 7.32 -15.79 5.43
CA HIS A 792 8.62 -15.84 4.73
C HIS A 792 8.67 -15.07 3.39
N VAL A 793 7.89 -13.99 3.26
CA VAL A 793 7.93 -13.09 2.10
C VAL A 793 8.88 -11.91 2.33
N LEU A 794 8.71 -11.20 3.44
CA LEU A 794 9.56 -10.06 3.81
C LEU A 794 10.77 -10.57 4.60
N ASP A 795 11.98 -10.22 4.16
CA ASP A 795 13.21 -10.71 4.80
C ASP A 795 13.37 -10.18 6.22
N GLY A 796 13.74 -11.08 7.14
CA GLY A 796 13.88 -10.76 8.56
C GLY A 796 12.55 -10.59 9.31
N ALA A 797 11.40 -10.71 8.62
CA ALA A 797 10.09 -10.65 9.25
C ALA A 797 9.48 -12.05 9.44
N THR A 798 8.97 -12.33 10.63
CA THR A 798 8.14 -13.53 10.91
C THR A 798 6.66 -13.32 10.59
N VAL A 799 6.32 -12.14 10.06
CA VAL A 799 4.95 -11.74 9.74
C VAL A 799 4.43 -12.54 8.54
N ARG A 800 3.14 -12.87 8.58
CA ARG A 800 2.41 -13.45 7.45
C ARG A 800 1.74 -12.33 6.67
N THR A 801 1.83 -12.37 5.35
CA THR A 801 1.55 -11.26 4.44
C THR A 801 0.55 -11.61 3.35
N ALA A 802 -0.08 -10.58 2.81
CA ALA A 802 -0.86 -10.62 1.58
C ALA A 802 -0.61 -9.33 0.79
N SER A 803 -0.64 -9.44 -0.53
CA SER A 803 -0.53 -8.33 -1.47
C SER A 803 -1.86 -8.18 -2.20
N TYR A 804 -2.41 -6.97 -2.31
CA TYR A 804 -3.73 -6.77 -2.89
C TYR A 804 -3.86 -5.40 -3.53
N THR A 805 -4.78 -5.30 -4.48
CA THR A 805 -5.13 -4.06 -5.15
C THR A 805 -6.55 -3.64 -4.82
N LEU A 806 -6.74 -2.34 -4.60
CA LEU A 806 -8.04 -1.71 -4.35
C LEU A 806 -8.32 -0.69 -5.44
N ALA A 807 -9.57 -0.55 -5.84
CA ALA A 807 -10.08 0.51 -6.69
C ALA A 807 -11.12 1.35 -5.94
N VAL A 808 -11.15 2.65 -6.25
CA VAL A 808 -12.11 3.62 -5.69
C VAL A 808 -12.78 4.36 -6.86
N PRO A 809 -14.10 4.60 -6.88
CA PRO A 809 -15.07 4.24 -5.84
C PRO A 809 -15.35 2.74 -5.81
N ARG A 810 -16.09 2.31 -4.78
CA ARG A 810 -16.59 0.94 -4.70
C ARG A 810 -17.43 0.60 -5.94
N GLN A 811 -17.01 -0.44 -6.64
CA GLN A 811 -17.75 -1.07 -7.73
C GLN A 811 -18.31 -2.43 -7.29
N GLU A 812 -19.54 -2.74 -7.70
CA GLU A 812 -20.09 -4.08 -7.53
C GLU A 812 -19.46 -5.06 -8.51
N GLY A 813 -19.10 -6.25 -8.03
CA GLY A 813 -18.45 -7.25 -8.88
C GLY A 813 -17.81 -8.38 -8.10
N ARG A 814 -17.23 -9.32 -8.86
CA ARG A 814 -16.43 -10.42 -8.30
C ARG A 814 -14.95 -10.04 -8.32
N SER A 815 -14.28 -10.32 -7.21
CA SER A 815 -12.85 -10.11 -7.02
C SER A 815 -12.09 -11.40 -7.28
N THR A 816 -10.82 -11.28 -7.69
CA THR A 816 -9.93 -12.43 -7.89
C THR A 816 -9.02 -12.62 -6.69
N PHE A 817 -8.96 -13.84 -6.15
CA PHE A 817 -8.10 -14.19 -5.01
C PHE A 817 -7.16 -15.33 -5.39
N LEU A 818 -5.85 -15.12 -5.22
CA LEU A 818 -4.78 -16.05 -5.53
C LEU A 818 -4.16 -16.57 -4.23
N ARG A 819 -4.29 -17.86 -3.94
CA ARG A 819 -3.79 -18.51 -2.74
C ARG A 819 -2.41 -19.10 -2.98
N VAL A 820 -1.37 -18.32 -2.74
CA VAL A 820 0.04 -18.68 -2.98
C VAL A 820 0.74 -18.98 -1.66
N LEU A 821 0.23 -19.96 -0.88
CA LEU A 821 0.77 -20.29 0.43
C LEU A 821 1.90 -21.32 0.36
N GLY A 822 3.04 -21.08 1.01
CA GLY A 822 4.15 -22.03 1.07
C GLY A 822 5.27 -21.58 2.00
N ARG A 823 6.36 -22.35 2.07
CA ARG A 823 7.63 -21.87 2.64
C ARG A 823 8.57 -21.34 1.56
N ASP A 824 8.52 -21.92 0.36
CA ASP A 824 9.45 -21.63 -0.73
C ASP A 824 8.72 -21.40 -2.06
N ALA A 825 9.38 -20.70 -2.99
CA ALA A 825 8.97 -20.49 -4.38
C ALA A 825 7.63 -19.74 -4.60
N HIS A 826 7.34 -18.74 -3.77
CA HIS A 826 6.17 -17.85 -3.93
C HIS A 826 6.07 -17.28 -5.34
N GLU A 827 7.17 -16.75 -5.87
CA GLU A 827 7.26 -16.16 -7.22
C GLU A 827 6.83 -17.16 -8.32
N ILE A 828 7.43 -18.35 -8.32
CA ILE A 828 7.17 -19.39 -9.33
C ILE A 828 5.71 -19.82 -9.28
N ARG A 829 5.16 -20.00 -8.08
CA ARG A 829 3.76 -20.41 -7.91
C ARG A 829 2.79 -19.31 -8.34
N LEU A 830 3.10 -18.04 -8.06
CA LEU A 830 2.31 -16.91 -8.54
C LEU A 830 2.31 -16.88 -10.07
N ALA A 831 3.48 -16.88 -10.70
CA ALA A 831 3.63 -16.87 -12.15
C ALA A 831 2.87 -18.02 -12.82
N LYS A 832 2.98 -19.24 -12.28
CA LYS A 832 2.24 -20.41 -12.77
C LYS A 832 0.72 -20.24 -12.64
N THR A 833 0.25 -19.68 -11.53
CA THR A 833 -1.18 -19.44 -11.30
C THR A 833 -1.74 -18.41 -12.28
N LEU A 834 -0.99 -17.34 -12.55
CA LEU A 834 -1.37 -16.32 -13.53
C LEU A 834 -1.40 -16.89 -14.95
N GLY A 835 -0.42 -17.71 -15.32
CA GLY A 835 -0.42 -18.39 -16.63
C GLY A 835 -1.68 -19.23 -16.84
N TYR A 836 -2.14 -19.97 -15.81
CA TYR A 836 -3.40 -20.72 -15.89
C TYR A 836 -4.63 -19.83 -16.04
N LEU A 837 -4.68 -18.69 -15.35
CA LEU A 837 -5.80 -17.74 -15.48
C LEU A 837 -5.88 -17.12 -16.87
N GLN A 838 -4.73 -16.73 -17.42
CA GLN A 838 -4.62 -16.13 -18.76
C GLN A 838 -5.01 -17.14 -19.85
N SER A 839 -4.71 -18.43 -19.67
CA SER A 839 -5.04 -19.48 -20.63
C SER A 839 -6.39 -20.16 -20.40
N GLY A 840 -7.20 -19.70 -19.44
CA GLY A 840 -8.50 -20.32 -19.11
C GLY A 840 -8.40 -21.74 -18.53
N MET A 841 -7.20 -22.15 -18.09
CA MET A 841 -6.95 -23.45 -17.47
C MET A 841 -7.37 -23.45 -16.00
N ASN A 842 -7.77 -24.62 -15.51
CA ASN A 842 -8.16 -24.78 -14.11
C ASN A 842 -6.96 -24.63 -13.19
N THR A 843 -7.19 -23.96 -12.07
CA THR A 843 -6.23 -23.85 -10.98
C THR A 843 -6.94 -23.93 -9.64
N GLU A 844 -6.37 -24.71 -8.73
CA GLU A 844 -6.84 -24.79 -7.34
C GLU A 844 -6.40 -23.57 -6.49
N ASN A 845 -5.51 -22.73 -7.05
CA ASN A 845 -4.94 -21.59 -6.35
C ASN A 845 -5.65 -20.27 -6.68
N ALA A 846 -6.64 -20.24 -7.58
CA ALA A 846 -7.40 -19.04 -7.88
C ALA A 846 -8.87 -19.20 -7.52
N PHE A 847 -9.46 -18.12 -7.01
CA PHE A 847 -10.85 -18.06 -6.59
C PHE A 847 -11.45 -16.75 -7.10
N THR A 848 -12.73 -16.79 -7.45
CA THR A 848 -13.50 -15.62 -7.83
C THR A 848 -14.74 -15.54 -6.95
N VAL A 849 -14.83 -14.46 -6.16
CA VAL A 849 -15.87 -14.28 -5.12
C VAL A 849 -16.35 -12.84 -5.11
N ALA A 850 -17.67 -12.65 -5.04
CA ALA A 850 -18.24 -11.31 -4.82
C ALA A 850 -17.96 -10.85 -3.38
N GLN A 851 -17.44 -9.64 -3.21
CA GLN A 851 -17.04 -9.17 -1.87
C GLN A 851 -18.21 -9.06 -0.88
N SER A 852 -19.44 -8.88 -1.38
CA SER A 852 -20.66 -8.89 -0.56
C SER A 852 -20.84 -10.19 0.22
N GLU A 853 -20.34 -11.31 -0.31
CA GLU A 853 -20.44 -12.62 0.32
C GLU A 853 -19.67 -12.72 1.64
N PHE A 854 -18.67 -11.87 1.86
CA PHE A 854 -17.92 -11.85 3.11
C PHE A 854 -18.74 -11.30 4.28
N LYS A 855 -19.83 -10.56 4.01
CA LYS A 855 -20.77 -10.10 5.06
C LYS A 855 -21.47 -11.26 5.77
N LYS A 856 -21.61 -12.41 5.09
CA LYS A 856 -22.21 -13.65 5.64
C LYS A 856 -21.30 -14.34 6.65
N LEU A 857 -20.00 -14.05 6.62
CA LEU A 857 -19.02 -14.65 7.52
C LEU A 857 -18.88 -13.84 8.82
N PRO A 858 -18.67 -14.51 9.98
CA PRO A 858 -18.45 -13.82 11.25
C PRO A 858 -17.32 -12.79 11.14
N HIS A 859 -17.55 -11.61 11.72
CA HIS A 859 -16.62 -10.48 11.70
C HIS A 859 -16.19 -10.04 10.29
N THR A 860 -16.99 -10.36 9.27
CA THR A 860 -16.75 -9.96 7.88
C THR A 860 -15.36 -10.39 7.39
N THR A 861 -15.01 -11.66 7.64
CA THR A 861 -13.69 -12.20 7.28
C THR A 861 -13.62 -12.60 5.81
N PHE A 862 -12.45 -12.44 5.18
CA PHE A 862 -12.25 -12.73 3.76
C PHE A 862 -11.99 -14.23 3.53
N GLY A 863 -12.99 -15.05 3.84
CA GLY A 863 -12.97 -16.51 3.62
C GLY A 863 -13.25 -16.89 2.16
N TYR A 864 -12.42 -16.44 1.22
CA TYR A 864 -12.65 -16.62 -0.23
C TYR A 864 -12.59 -18.09 -0.69
N TRP A 865 -11.90 -18.96 0.06
CA TRP A 865 -11.86 -20.41 -0.22
C TRP A 865 -13.05 -21.18 0.35
N CYS A 866 -13.92 -20.53 1.14
CA CYS A 866 -15.17 -21.16 1.59
C CYS A 866 -16.09 -21.34 0.37
N SER A 867 -16.84 -22.44 0.32
CA SER A 867 -17.88 -22.59 -0.70
C SER A 867 -19.08 -21.68 -0.38
N PRO A 868 -19.96 -21.39 -1.35
CA PRO A 868 -21.21 -20.67 -1.09
C PRO A 868 -22.02 -21.31 0.04
N GLN A 869 -22.18 -22.64 0.02
CA GLN A 869 -22.94 -23.39 1.02
C GLN A 869 -22.38 -23.22 2.45
N ILE A 870 -21.05 -23.17 2.59
CA ILE A 870 -20.42 -22.92 3.89
C ILE A 870 -20.73 -21.49 4.37
N ARG A 871 -20.67 -20.49 3.48
CA ARG A 871 -21.00 -19.09 3.84
C ARG A 871 -22.46 -18.93 4.22
N ASP A 872 -23.37 -19.55 3.46
CA ASP A 872 -24.81 -19.50 3.74
C ASP A 872 -25.13 -20.21 5.05
N ALA A 873 -24.44 -21.30 5.38
CA ALA A 873 -24.57 -21.96 6.68
C ALA A 873 -24.17 -21.04 7.84
N PHE A 874 -23.13 -20.20 7.70
CA PHE A 874 -22.78 -19.22 8.74
C PHE A 874 -23.84 -18.12 8.94
N ALA A 875 -24.58 -17.78 7.89
CA ALA A 875 -25.64 -16.78 7.95
C ALA A 875 -26.96 -17.37 8.48
N ALA A 876 -27.30 -18.61 8.11
CA ALA A 876 -28.59 -19.22 8.40
C ALA A 876 -28.62 -20.06 9.68
N MET A 877 -27.49 -20.67 10.07
CA MET A 877 -27.45 -21.62 11.19
C MET A 877 -27.10 -20.92 12.51
N PRO A 878 -27.69 -21.34 13.64
CA PRO A 878 -27.34 -20.82 14.96
C PRO A 878 -25.91 -21.20 15.37
N SER A 879 -25.30 -20.39 16.24
CA SER A 879 -23.97 -20.68 16.78
C SER A 879 -23.98 -21.91 17.69
N LEU A 880 -22.86 -22.63 17.73
CA LEU A 880 -22.66 -23.71 18.70
C LEU A 880 -22.83 -23.21 20.14
N GLU A 881 -22.20 -22.07 20.44
CA GLU A 881 -22.31 -21.36 21.72
C GLU A 881 -23.76 -20.93 21.98
N GLY A 882 -24.29 -21.30 23.14
CA GLY A 882 -25.61 -20.87 23.61
C GLY A 882 -26.80 -21.69 23.08
N THR A 883 -26.61 -22.46 22.01
CA THR A 883 -27.67 -23.31 21.44
C THR A 883 -27.42 -24.80 21.69
N HIS A 884 -26.21 -25.28 21.40
CA HIS A 884 -25.89 -26.71 21.45
C HIS A 884 -24.79 -27.07 22.45
N ALA A 885 -23.98 -26.10 22.86
CA ALA A 885 -22.99 -26.27 23.92
C ALA A 885 -22.56 -24.92 24.52
N THR A 886 -21.81 -25.00 25.62
CA THR A 886 -21.24 -23.86 26.33
C THR A 886 -19.70 -23.88 26.18
N VAL A 887 -19.14 -22.89 25.49
CA VAL A 887 -17.71 -22.71 25.22
C VAL A 887 -17.11 -21.72 26.20
N ARG A 888 -16.14 -22.15 27.01
CA ARG A 888 -15.56 -21.34 28.08
C ARG A 888 -14.03 -21.37 28.08
N VAL A 889 -13.44 -20.22 28.39
CA VAL A 889 -12.01 -20.08 28.66
C VAL A 889 -11.77 -20.37 30.14
N GLY A 890 -10.76 -21.18 30.42
CA GLY A 890 -10.43 -21.63 31.77
C GLY A 890 -9.51 -20.70 32.54
N LEU A 891 -8.84 -21.27 33.53
CA LEU A 891 -7.91 -20.58 34.43
C LEU A 891 -6.60 -20.18 33.73
N GLN A 892 -6.12 -18.97 34.03
CA GLN A 892 -4.72 -18.60 33.82
C GLN A 892 -3.97 -18.68 35.16
N THR A 893 -3.01 -19.60 35.27
CA THR A 893 -2.18 -19.82 36.47
C THR A 893 -1.22 -18.67 36.74
N SER A 894 -0.66 -18.07 35.68
CA SER A 894 0.36 -17.00 35.70
C SER A 894 1.69 -17.35 36.41
N ASP A 895 1.76 -18.46 37.14
CA ASP A 895 2.97 -19.07 37.70
C ASP A 895 2.89 -20.60 37.57
N ASP A 896 3.36 -21.11 36.42
CA ASP A 896 3.28 -22.54 36.11
C ASP A 896 4.18 -23.39 37.00
N PHE A 897 5.36 -22.88 37.37
CA PHE A 897 6.31 -23.60 38.22
C PHE A 897 5.76 -23.84 39.62
N ARG A 898 4.95 -22.91 40.13
CA ARG A 898 4.29 -23.07 41.43
C ARG A 898 3.09 -24.01 41.37
N PHE A 899 2.23 -23.88 40.36
CA PHE A 899 0.90 -24.48 40.40
C PHE A 899 0.69 -25.73 39.54
N LEU A 900 1.60 -26.03 38.60
CA LEU A 900 1.47 -27.17 37.70
C LEU A 900 2.55 -28.22 37.97
N ARG A 901 2.16 -29.48 37.87
CA ARG A 901 3.08 -30.63 37.83
C ARG A 901 2.72 -31.54 36.67
N LEU A 902 3.69 -32.29 36.21
CA LEU A 902 3.44 -33.43 35.33
C LEU A 902 2.81 -34.55 36.17
N ARG A 903 1.91 -35.31 35.58
CA ARG A 903 1.12 -36.35 36.26
C ARG A 903 2.02 -37.38 36.96
N TRP A 904 3.21 -37.64 36.42
CA TRP A 904 4.20 -38.58 36.97
C TRP A 904 5.12 -37.98 38.04
N GLU A 905 5.08 -36.66 38.28
CA GLU A 905 5.83 -36.01 39.36
C GLU A 905 5.12 -36.13 40.72
N VAL A 906 3.85 -36.58 40.73
CA VAL A 906 3.01 -36.63 41.93
C VAL A 906 2.47 -38.03 42.15
N CYS A 907 2.10 -38.34 43.40
CA CYS A 907 1.55 -39.65 43.75
C CYS A 907 0.18 -39.87 43.06
N PRO A 908 -0.04 -40.97 42.31
CA PRO A 908 -1.29 -41.20 41.58
C PRO A 908 -2.55 -41.17 42.44
N SER A 909 -2.48 -41.59 43.71
CA SER A 909 -3.62 -41.58 44.65
C SER A 909 -4.03 -40.18 45.08
N THR A 910 -3.25 -39.15 44.75
CA THR A 910 -3.53 -37.75 45.08
C THR A 910 -4.17 -36.97 43.93
N ILE A 911 -4.43 -37.62 42.79
CA ILE A 911 -4.95 -37.02 41.56
C ILE A 911 -6.44 -37.35 41.38
N GLY A 912 -7.29 -36.34 41.34
CA GLY A 912 -8.72 -36.50 41.06
C GLY A 912 -9.61 -35.44 41.71
N PRO A 913 -10.92 -35.48 41.46
CA PRO A 913 -11.88 -34.56 42.07
C PRO A 913 -11.84 -34.64 43.60
N GLY A 914 -11.73 -33.49 44.27
CA GLY A 914 -11.67 -33.42 45.74
C GLY A 914 -10.32 -33.83 46.35
N LEU A 915 -9.33 -34.20 45.54
CA LEU A 915 -7.98 -34.54 45.97
C LEU A 915 -7.03 -33.34 45.82
N PHE A 916 -5.75 -33.56 46.10
CA PHE A 916 -4.73 -32.50 46.07
C PHE A 916 -4.50 -31.96 44.66
N TRP A 917 -4.45 -32.85 43.67
CA TRP A 917 -4.12 -32.52 42.29
C TRP A 917 -5.33 -32.78 41.37
N LEU A 918 -5.62 -31.85 40.47
CA LEU A 918 -6.71 -31.98 39.49
C LEU A 918 -6.13 -32.01 38.07
N SER A 919 -6.56 -32.95 37.23
CA SER A 919 -6.10 -33.02 35.84
C SER A 919 -6.37 -31.69 35.10
N PHE A 920 -5.41 -31.20 34.32
CA PHE A 920 -5.44 -29.85 33.77
C PHE A 920 -5.05 -29.78 32.31
N ALA A 921 -6.03 -29.78 31.41
CA ALA A 921 -5.77 -29.55 29.99
C ALA A 921 -5.38 -28.09 29.77
N LYS A 922 -4.17 -27.86 29.22
CA LYS A 922 -3.60 -26.52 29.00
C LYS A 922 -3.24 -26.29 27.53
N GLY A 923 -4.08 -26.79 26.64
CA GLY A 923 -3.71 -26.98 25.24
C GLY A 923 -2.71 -28.12 25.12
N GLY A 924 -1.88 -28.10 24.08
CA GLY A 924 -0.89 -29.14 23.81
C GLY A 924 -0.60 -29.22 22.31
N ASP A 925 0.16 -30.23 21.93
CA ASP A 925 0.48 -30.48 20.53
C ASP A 925 -0.76 -30.85 19.69
N TYR A 926 -0.57 -30.88 18.38
CA TYR A 926 -1.60 -31.29 17.44
C TYR A 926 -1.90 -32.78 17.62
N SER A 927 -2.96 -33.10 18.35
CA SER A 927 -3.49 -34.45 18.52
C SER A 927 -5.02 -34.44 18.42
N PRO A 928 -5.59 -34.72 17.23
CA PRO A 928 -7.04 -34.78 17.07
C PRO A 928 -7.63 -36.02 17.72
N PHE A 929 -8.90 -35.88 18.12
CA PHE A 929 -9.73 -36.82 18.85
C PHE A 929 -9.33 -37.05 20.31
N HIS A 930 -8.04 -37.31 20.60
CA HIS A 930 -7.57 -37.64 21.94
C HIS A 930 -6.16 -37.11 22.21
N ASP A 931 -5.88 -36.74 23.47
CA ASP A 931 -4.56 -36.39 23.99
C ASP A 931 -4.51 -36.74 25.48
N ASP A 932 -3.41 -37.29 25.95
CA ASP A 932 -3.25 -37.62 27.37
C ASP A 932 -3.07 -36.35 28.20
N VAL A 933 -3.95 -36.15 29.19
CA VAL A 933 -3.86 -35.01 30.11
C VAL A 933 -2.70 -35.25 31.09
N HIS A 934 -1.51 -34.83 30.65
CA HIS A 934 -0.24 -35.03 31.34
C HIS A 934 0.04 -33.98 32.42
N LEU A 935 -0.71 -32.88 32.48
CA LEU A 935 -0.58 -31.85 33.51
C LEU A 935 -1.63 -32.01 34.61
N VAL A 936 -1.22 -31.71 35.84
CA VAL A 936 -2.10 -31.58 37.00
C VAL A 936 -1.91 -30.23 37.67
N LEU A 937 -3.02 -29.65 38.13
CA LEU A 937 -3.11 -28.37 38.81
C LEU A 937 -3.19 -28.58 40.32
N ASN A 938 -2.42 -27.81 41.08
CA ASN A 938 -2.56 -27.76 42.53
C ASN A 938 -3.97 -27.25 42.88
N TRP A 939 -4.81 -28.15 43.38
CA TRP A 939 -6.20 -27.90 43.72
C TRP A 939 -6.50 -28.24 45.19
N ARG A 940 -5.45 -28.29 46.02
CA ARG A 940 -5.56 -28.50 47.47
C ARG A 940 -6.53 -27.49 48.07
N SER A 941 -7.41 -27.96 48.94
CA SER A 941 -8.43 -27.13 49.60
C SER A 941 -9.24 -26.29 48.59
N ALA A 942 -9.66 -26.93 47.49
CA ALA A 942 -10.37 -26.31 46.37
C ALA A 942 -9.61 -25.14 45.68
N GLY A 943 -8.28 -25.22 45.68
CA GLY A 943 -7.39 -24.24 45.04
C GLY A 943 -7.17 -22.98 45.87
N ALA A 944 -7.38 -23.00 47.19
CA ALA A 944 -7.29 -21.82 48.05
C ALA A 944 -5.99 -21.02 47.87
N GLU A 945 -4.84 -21.70 47.76
CA GLU A 945 -3.54 -21.07 47.52
C GLU A 945 -3.49 -20.32 46.19
N LEU A 946 -3.98 -20.95 45.12
CA LEU A 946 -3.98 -20.36 43.78
C LEU A 946 -4.95 -19.18 43.71
N LEU A 947 -6.12 -19.30 44.34
CA LEU A 947 -7.14 -18.26 44.36
C LEU A 947 -6.74 -17.05 45.21
N ALA A 948 -5.85 -17.25 46.19
CA ALA A 948 -5.25 -16.17 46.96
C ALA A 948 -4.10 -15.47 46.21
N SER A 949 -3.63 -16.01 45.08
CA SER A 949 -2.58 -15.37 44.27
C SER A 949 -3.15 -14.17 43.50
N GLU A 950 -2.55 -13.00 43.67
CA GLU A 950 -2.90 -11.80 42.91
C GLU A 950 -2.60 -11.91 41.40
N MET A 951 -1.74 -12.86 41.00
CA MET A 951 -1.36 -13.08 39.60
C MET A 951 -2.29 -14.04 38.85
N ALA A 952 -2.94 -14.96 39.57
CA ALA A 952 -3.79 -15.96 38.95
C ALA A 952 -5.12 -15.33 38.50
N VAL A 953 -5.61 -15.71 37.32
CA VAL A 953 -6.90 -15.23 36.79
C VAL A 953 -7.87 -16.41 36.66
N PRO A 954 -8.54 -16.81 37.75
CA PRO A 954 -9.54 -17.87 37.72
C PRO A 954 -10.79 -17.43 36.97
N ARG A 955 -11.21 -18.22 35.99
CA ARG A 955 -12.45 -18.00 35.23
C ARG A 955 -13.24 -19.30 35.14
N ASN A 956 -14.57 -19.20 35.10
CA ASN A 956 -15.45 -20.30 34.73
C ASN A 956 -15.30 -21.57 35.59
N ARG A 957 -14.96 -21.39 36.87
CA ARG A 957 -14.69 -22.47 37.84
C ARG A 957 -15.88 -23.40 38.06
N GLN A 958 -17.11 -22.90 37.89
CA GLN A 958 -18.34 -23.67 38.00
C GLN A 958 -18.44 -24.82 36.97
N PHE A 959 -17.58 -24.82 35.94
CA PHE A 959 -17.50 -25.89 34.95
C PHE A 959 -16.35 -26.88 35.21
N PHE A 960 -15.53 -26.68 36.24
CA PHE A 960 -14.46 -27.60 36.56
C PHE A 960 -15.04 -28.94 37.03
N GLY A 961 -14.42 -30.04 36.59
CA GLY A 961 -14.90 -31.38 36.83
C GLY A 961 -15.92 -31.90 35.81
N LYS A 962 -16.52 -31.04 34.97
CA LYS A 962 -17.42 -31.48 33.90
C LYS A 962 -16.62 -32.13 32.76
N ALA A 963 -17.16 -33.20 32.18
CA ALA A 963 -16.66 -33.76 30.93
C ALA A 963 -17.03 -32.85 29.74
N GLY A 964 -16.28 -32.95 28.64
CA GLY A 964 -16.57 -32.20 27.44
C GLY A 964 -15.54 -32.39 26.34
N ILE A 965 -15.27 -31.32 25.60
CA ILE A 965 -14.24 -31.26 24.55
C ILE A 965 -13.30 -30.12 24.91
N THR A 966 -11.99 -30.34 24.78
CA THR A 966 -10.98 -29.27 24.88
C THR A 966 -10.26 -29.12 23.55
N TYR A 967 -9.64 -27.96 23.33
CA TYR A 967 -8.88 -27.69 22.13
C TYR A 967 -7.75 -26.71 22.42
N PRO A 968 -6.62 -26.78 21.69
CA PRO A 968 -5.57 -25.80 21.84
C PRO A 968 -6.03 -24.46 21.26
N ARG A 969 -5.86 -23.38 22.03
CA ARG A 969 -6.20 -22.02 21.56
C ARG A 969 -5.36 -21.56 20.37
N ARG A 970 -4.17 -22.13 20.19
CA ARG A 970 -3.23 -21.87 19.08
C ARG A 970 -2.64 -23.18 18.58
N THR A 971 -2.51 -23.34 17.27
CA THR A 971 -1.97 -24.56 16.65
C THR A 971 -1.15 -24.21 15.41
N ASN A 972 -0.06 -24.94 15.18
CA ASN A 972 0.80 -24.76 14.02
C ASN A 972 0.35 -25.60 12.81
N LYS A 973 -0.69 -26.45 12.98
CA LYS A 973 -1.23 -27.31 11.92
C LYS A 973 -2.68 -26.95 11.61
N ARG A 974 -3.62 -27.58 12.32
CA ARG A 974 -5.08 -27.40 12.14
C ARG A 974 -5.77 -27.36 13.50
N PHE A 975 -6.98 -26.83 13.53
CA PHE A 975 -7.87 -26.92 14.69
C PHE A 975 -8.00 -28.39 15.13
N ALA A 976 -7.69 -28.66 16.39
CA ALA A 976 -7.55 -30.01 16.94
C ALA A 976 -8.37 -30.18 18.24
N PRO A 977 -9.70 -30.20 18.14
CA PRO A 977 -10.56 -30.52 19.27
C PRO A 977 -10.41 -32.00 19.63
N ARG A 978 -10.50 -32.27 20.93
CA ARG A 978 -10.27 -33.59 21.54
C ARG A 978 -11.08 -33.76 22.81
N VAL A 979 -11.29 -35.00 23.23
CA VAL A 979 -12.05 -35.32 24.44
C VAL A 979 -11.40 -34.66 25.67
N MET A 980 -12.22 -34.08 26.54
CA MET A 980 -11.87 -33.67 27.89
C MET A 980 -12.60 -34.58 28.90
N PRO A 981 -11.88 -35.47 29.62
CA PRO A 981 -12.49 -36.34 30.61
C PRO A 981 -13.16 -35.58 31.77
N ALA A 982 -14.13 -36.22 32.43
CA ALA A 982 -14.66 -35.71 33.69
C ALA A 982 -13.55 -35.59 34.74
N GLY A 983 -13.73 -34.69 35.71
CA GLY A 983 -12.75 -34.47 36.78
C GLY A 983 -11.53 -33.65 36.37
N CYS A 984 -11.60 -32.91 35.25
CA CYS A 984 -10.56 -31.97 34.84
C CYS A 984 -10.90 -30.52 35.22
N ALA A 985 -9.89 -29.74 35.60
CA ALA A 985 -9.90 -28.30 35.36
C ALA A 985 -9.34 -28.02 33.96
N PHE A 986 -9.57 -26.82 33.44
CA PHE A 986 -9.08 -26.42 32.12
C PHE A 986 -8.50 -25.02 32.16
N GLY A 987 -7.52 -24.77 31.28
CA GLY A 987 -6.77 -23.53 31.23
C GLY A 987 -7.21 -22.56 30.14
N ASP A 988 -6.65 -21.35 30.17
CA ASP A 988 -6.88 -20.33 29.13
C ASP A 988 -6.34 -20.74 27.74
N LYS A 989 -5.24 -21.52 27.73
CA LYS A 989 -4.62 -22.09 26.51
C LYS A 989 -5.28 -23.40 26.04
N GLY A 990 -6.14 -24.00 26.86
CA GLY A 990 -6.97 -25.15 26.53
C GLY A 990 -8.43 -24.92 26.89
N PRO A 991 -9.15 -24.02 26.19
CA PRO A 991 -10.57 -23.80 26.44
C PRO A 991 -11.38 -25.09 26.35
N ALA A 992 -12.57 -25.08 26.96
CA ALA A 992 -13.46 -26.23 27.00
C ALA A 992 -14.82 -25.92 26.38
N ILE A 993 -15.38 -26.91 25.71
CA ILE A 993 -16.79 -27.00 25.31
C ILE A 993 -17.44 -27.97 26.28
N VAL A 994 -18.34 -27.46 27.11
CA VAL A 994 -19.04 -28.16 28.18
C VAL A 994 -20.55 -28.00 27.99
N GLU A 995 -21.34 -28.74 28.78
CA GLU A 995 -22.81 -28.68 28.69
C GLU A 995 -23.31 -28.96 27.25
N ILE A 996 -22.75 -30.00 26.63
CA ILE A 996 -23.06 -30.38 25.27
C ILE A 996 -24.45 -31.05 25.25
N ASN A 997 -25.35 -30.50 24.46
CA ASN A 997 -26.67 -31.09 24.18
C ASN A 997 -26.48 -32.27 23.22
N GLY A 998 -26.64 -33.49 23.72
CA GLY A 998 -26.46 -34.73 22.94
C GLY A 998 -25.07 -35.36 23.10
N SER A 999 -24.59 -36.04 22.06
CA SER A 999 -23.33 -36.80 22.15
C SER A 999 -22.10 -35.93 21.95
N ALA A 1000 -21.26 -35.84 22.99
CA ALA A 1000 -19.96 -35.16 22.92
C ALA A 1000 -19.03 -35.77 21.85
N LEU A 1001 -19.08 -37.09 21.64
CA LEU A 1001 -18.29 -37.76 20.60
C LEU A 1001 -18.80 -37.43 19.19
N ALA A 1002 -20.12 -37.29 19.00
CA ALA A 1002 -20.68 -36.86 17.73
C ALA A 1002 -20.26 -35.42 17.40
N LEU A 1003 -20.41 -34.50 18.37
CA LEU A 1003 -19.93 -33.12 18.20
C LEU A 1003 -18.43 -33.08 17.92
N LEU A 1004 -17.62 -33.85 18.65
CA LEU A 1004 -16.18 -33.95 18.41
C LEU A 1004 -15.84 -34.43 17.00
N THR A 1005 -16.60 -35.41 16.49
CA THR A 1005 -16.44 -35.93 15.12
C THR A 1005 -16.76 -34.85 14.09
N ILE A 1006 -17.85 -34.11 14.28
CA ILE A 1006 -18.23 -32.96 13.43
C ILE A 1006 -17.14 -31.89 13.45
N LEU A 1007 -16.67 -31.49 14.64
CA LEU A 1007 -15.62 -30.46 14.78
C LEU A 1007 -14.28 -30.88 14.17
N ASN A 1008 -14.02 -32.19 14.04
CA ASN A 1008 -12.85 -32.73 13.36
C ASN A 1008 -13.07 -33.01 11.85
N SER A 1009 -14.29 -32.84 11.33
CA SER A 1009 -14.60 -33.01 9.91
C SER A 1009 -13.91 -31.96 9.03
N ARG A 1010 -13.79 -32.23 7.72
CA ARG A 1010 -13.27 -31.25 6.76
C ARG A 1010 -14.13 -29.99 6.72
N VAL A 1011 -15.46 -30.15 6.79
CA VAL A 1011 -16.45 -29.06 6.74
C VAL A 1011 -16.26 -28.08 7.91
N ALA A 1012 -16.04 -28.57 9.14
CA ALA A 1012 -15.81 -27.71 10.29
C ALA A 1012 -14.40 -27.09 10.33
N ARG A 1013 -13.40 -27.80 9.79
CA ARG A 1013 -11.99 -27.35 9.80
C ARG A 1013 -11.66 -26.33 8.71
N LEU A 1014 -12.28 -26.41 7.53
CA LEU A 1014 -12.02 -25.51 6.41
C LEU A 1014 -12.26 -24.02 6.75
N PRO A 1015 -13.36 -23.66 7.42
CA PRO A 1015 -13.57 -22.29 7.89
C PRO A 1015 -12.66 -21.91 9.06
N ALA A 1016 -12.30 -22.87 9.92
CA ALA A 1016 -11.53 -22.64 11.14
C ALA A 1016 -10.00 -22.46 10.92
N GLU A 1017 -9.50 -22.72 9.70
CA GLU A 1017 -8.07 -22.72 9.40
C GLU A 1017 -7.38 -21.36 9.63
N PRO A 1018 -7.93 -20.20 9.21
CA PRO A 1018 -7.32 -18.89 9.50
C PRO A 1018 -7.39 -18.50 10.96
N TRP A 1019 -8.44 -18.94 11.66
CA TRP A 1019 -8.67 -18.60 13.08
C TRP A 1019 -7.75 -19.38 14.02
N SER A 1020 -7.31 -20.57 13.59
CA SER A 1020 -6.51 -21.50 14.40
C SER A 1020 -4.99 -21.35 14.21
N ARG A 1021 -4.55 -20.89 13.03
CA ARG A 1021 -3.13 -20.66 12.69
C ARG A 1021 -2.65 -19.27 13.13
N ARG A 1022 -2.58 -18.99 14.43
CA ARG A 1022 -1.82 -17.82 14.93
C ARG A 1022 -0.48 -18.26 15.53
N GLY A 1023 0.59 -18.04 14.75
CA GLY A 1023 1.91 -17.74 15.31
C GLY A 1023 1.86 -16.45 16.11
N ARG A 1024 2.74 -16.32 17.11
CA ARG A 1024 2.76 -15.25 18.13
C ARG A 1024 2.41 -13.87 17.55
N GLY A 1025 1.31 -13.31 18.03
CA GLY A 1025 0.88 -11.94 17.74
C GLY A 1025 -0.40 -11.61 18.48
#